data_AF-A0A086T4S0-F1
#
_entry.id   AF-A0A086T4S0-F1
#
_cell.length_a   1.000
_cell.length_b   1.000
_cell.length_c   1.000
_cell.angle_alpha   90.00
_cell.angle_beta   90.00
_cell.angle_gamma   90.00
#
_symmetry.space_group_name_H-M   'P 1'
#
loop_
_entity.id
_entity.type
_entity.pdbx_description
1 polymer ?
#
loop_
_entity_poly.entity_id
_entity_poly.type
_entity_poly.pdbx_seq_one_letter_code
_entity_poly.pdbx_strand_id
1 'polypeptide(L)'
;MAPSPAKPLPSFTPSAQAALLKAVRLFWPEAPASTDESSTQPSELTSHCAKVNRVFDLGRTTESLDELTSGVVLANILHELDPEFDPSHLETSSTTSKYLTNKRNLQTVYKGLFRFIRRQIPELSCQAKKYDYHAIADSPDAQGMSQLLAVMVSAAALGPDNQKYVPRIQNSLDRDTQAEIMQVLRVVQQDIAASKDDDDLDEAIDAVMEARDIDLLVEEQNAALRQQLEVTKKNLSDYITRLEHLQLSHEELRYEKEKNDRELEVLRKATQDGASNAEAVKMLEAQVHEQMEIIARYEETIRNHDKIKSQLEAEVQRLTQKSIQADELRDQATEWRHKAEELEKKANMAERYKQKLESQQHLVKEVQNLQYERAELQEQLRSLMDDKDRYARTRKAEDELTKMITQSEQHLWDERNQKSQLLRDVALLEEELMRLKNQRSHDESFIQDLQEQLQQSTGAAPQGEAAAGTSLNLADELDNASDDGKTNITLELSRMKAENDLLRRNMGSTGDAAFVRRELEEEKTHRERLQASFNDMFEKHAVAQSQIEALMENMTGEGLVKTVEQVMKIGPVHALSAEYYRTQAFANLRTENAQKTDELEKARKRIAELEAQNGDQAREILLLKTDLSAVEKDSIEALDQLKDADNLVSKSLQGELDRLRERYNVAVAERDAQKSQLIEALLAKDRLRKAAEDGKDIQEAVAKDPDVAEAVKKENEKIEKLRARLLERNEVSEFQPSTENEEESPQECWPRVSWSLPPTALPQPASAPPTTTSHPCSRIAESIKLSHISAPPLTHNRPERRDMPPPAPRAMSIHGFGPAPYSQQLEKSEQQRVDLQRQLKAALGGEAAAAQKVIKNLQRENALMATAWYDLTSRLQSNHVVLQRRQDAPRSWLNRQRQMVNGQLRRRDSLYLY
;
A
#
# COMPACT_ATOMS: atom_id res chain seq x y z
N MET A 1 150.88 40.60 -23.21
CA MET A 1 151.65 40.55 -24.47
C MET A 1 150.69 40.40 -25.65
N ALA A 2 151.17 40.37 -26.89
CA ALA A 2 150.35 39.87 -28.00
C ALA A 2 150.19 38.34 -27.85
N PRO A 3 148.99 37.77 -28.09
CA PRO A 3 148.85 36.31 -28.15
C PRO A 3 149.65 35.78 -29.34
N SER A 4 150.39 34.69 -29.12
CA SER A 4 151.13 34.03 -30.20
C SER A 4 150.15 33.53 -31.26
N PRO A 5 150.42 33.67 -32.58
CA PRO A 5 149.48 33.24 -33.61
C PRO A 5 149.27 31.73 -33.53
N ALA A 6 148.07 31.32 -33.11
CA ALA A 6 147.70 29.92 -33.01
C ALA A 6 147.96 29.21 -34.34
N LYS A 7 148.70 28.09 -34.28
CA LYS A 7 149.10 27.35 -35.49
C LYS A 7 147.87 26.94 -36.28
N PRO A 8 147.87 27.06 -37.63
CA PRO A 8 146.78 26.54 -38.44
C PRO A 8 146.64 25.03 -38.18
N LEU A 9 145.41 24.60 -37.95
CA LEU A 9 145.10 23.26 -37.45
C LEU A 9 145.60 22.15 -38.37
N PRO A 10 146.01 20.99 -37.81
CA PRO A 10 146.35 19.83 -38.63
C PRO A 10 145.11 19.39 -39.41
N SER A 11 145.21 19.41 -40.74
CA SER A 11 144.22 18.81 -41.61
C SER A 11 144.37 17.29 -41.58
N PHE A 12 143.27 16.59 -41.27
CA PHE A 12 143.21 15.15 -41.41
C PHE A 12 143.25 14.81 -42.90
N THR A 13 144.11 13.86 -43.28
CA THR A 13 144.22 13.41 -44.67
C THR A 13 142.87 12.86 -45.15
N PRO A 14 142.55 12.88 -46.45
CA PRO A 14 141.30 12.30 -46.96
C PRO A 14 141.12 10.83 -46.57
N SER A 15 142.23 10.09 -46.39
CA SER A 15 142.25 8.73 -45.85
C SER A 15 141.78 8.68 -44.39
N ALA A 16 142.36 9.50 -43.51
CA ALA A 16 141.93 9.60 -42.10
C ALA A 16 140.48 10.12 -41.95
N GLN A 17 140.06 11.08 -42.78
CA GLN A 17 138.66 11.54 -42.82
C GLN A 17 137.69 10.42 -43.22
N ALA A 18 138.02 9.66 -44.27
CA ALA A 18 137.25 8.50 -44.69
C ALA A 18 137.22 7.40 -43.61
N ALA A 19 138.33 7.18 -42.91
CA ALA A 19 138.43 6.18 -41.85
C ALA A 19 137.58 6.54 -40.62
N LEU A 20 137.63 7.80 -40.17
CA LEU A 20 136.77 8.31 -39.09
C LEU A 20 135.29 8.22 -39.45
N LEU A 21 134.93 8.52 -40.71
CA LEU A 21 133.56 8.36 -41.19
C LEU A 21 133.15 6.87 -41.27
N LYS A 22 134.07 5.98 -41.66
CA LYS A 22 133.83 4.52 -41.71
C LYS A 22 133.61 3.90 -40.33
N ALA A 23 134.23 4.46 -39.28
CA ALA A 23 133.96 4.06 -37.89
C ALA A 23 132.50 4.30 -37.43
N VAL A 24 131.76 5.17 -38.13
CA VAL A 24 130.37 5.53 -37.84
C VAL A 24 129.38 4.85 -38.81
N ARG A 25 129.87 4.02 -39.75
CA ARG A 25 129.07 3.30 -40.75
C ARG A 25 128.71 1.89 -40.34
N LEU A 26 127.69 1.34 -41.02
CA LEU A 26 127.47 -0.09 -41.12
C LEU A 26 128.50 -0.70 -42.08
N PHE A 27 128.97 -1.91 -41.79
CA PHE A 27 129.68 -2.74 -42.75
C PHE A 27 129.14 -4.17 -42.73
N TRP A 28 129.09 -4.81 -43.90
CA TRP A 28 128.68 -6.20 -44.05
C TRP A 28 129.89 -7.03 -44.52
N PRO A 29 130.20 -8.17 -43.90
CA PRO A 29 131.36 -8.97 -44.28
C PRO A 29 131.16 -9.61 -45.65
N GLU A 30 132.14 -9.44 -46.52
CA GLU A 30 132.15 -9.93 -47.91
C GLU A 30 132.54 -11.42 -47.95
N ALA A 31 131.81 -12.23 -48.72
CA ALA A 31 132.04 -13.67 -48.84
C ALA A 31 132.89 -14.00 -50.09
N PRO A 32 133.78 -15.01 -50.04
CA PRO A 32 134.64 -15.36 -51.16
C PRO A 32 133.84 -15.95 -52.34
N ALA A 33 134.31 -15.69 -53.56
CA ALA A 33 133.56 -15.94 -54.79
C ALA A 33 133.47 -17.42 -55.20
N SER A 34 132.29 -17.81 -55.69
CA SER A 34 132.08 -18.94 -56.61
C SER A 34 130.92 -18.62 -57.56
N THR A 35 130.89 -19.30 -58.71
CA THR A 35 130.12 -18.95 -59.91
C THR A 35 128.67 -19.48 -59.95
N ASP A 36 127.98 -19.08 -61.02
CA ASP A 36 126.90 -19.80 -61.72
C ASP A 36 125.42 -19.52 -61.38
N GLU A 37 124.82 -18.76 -62.31
CA GLU A 37 123.53 -18.93 -62.99
C GLU A 37 122.31 -19.62 -62.33
N SER A 38 121.21 -18.87 -62.38
CA SER A 38 119.87 -19.27 -62.87
C SER A 38 118.76 -19.73 -61.90
N SER A 39 117.73 -18.88 -61.86
CA SER A 39 116.30 -19.21 -61.92
C SER A 39 115.49 -19.52 -60.64
N THR A 40 114.26 -18.98 -60.68
CA THR A 40 113.03 -19.49 -60.06
C THR A 40 112.82 -19.30 -58.54
N GLN A 41 111.60 -18.86 -58.20
CA GLN A 41 111.05 -18.61 -56.86
C GLN A 41 110.36 -19.87 -56.28
N PRO A 42 109.70 -19.82 -55.10
CA PRO A 42 110.03 -19.19 -53.81
C PRO A 42 109.93 -20.20 -52.64
N SER A 43 110.40 -19.86 -51.42
CA SER A 43 109.80 -20.34 -50.17
C SER A 43 110.32 -19.63 -48.91
N GLU A 44 109.66 -19.89 -47.77
CA GLU A 44 109.73 -19.12 -46.52
C GLU A 44 110.93 -19.41 -45.60
N LEU A 45 111.26 -18.43 -44.75
CA LEU A 45 111.78 -18.56 -43.38
C LEU A 45 112.87 -19.61 -43.09
N THR A 46 114.13 -19.17 -43.04
CA THR A 46 115.05 -19.64 -41.99
C THR A 46 115.99 -18.52 -41.54
N SER A 47 116.21 -18.40 -40.23
CA SER A 47 117.04 -17.36 -39.62
C SER A 47 118.54 -17.62 -39.82
N HIS A 48 119.26 -16.71 -40.49
CA HIS A 48 120.73 -16.56 -40.42
C HIS A 48 121.18 -15.15 -40.86
N CYS A 49 120.72 -14.10 -40.18
CA CYS A 49 121.32 -12.77 -40.35
C CYS A 49 122.71 -12.75 -39.71
N ALA A 50 123.74 -12.35 -40.46
CA ALA A 50 125.11 -12.22 -39.97
C ALA A 50 125.20 -11.19 -38.84
N LYS A 51 126.22 -11.34 -37.96
CA LYS A 51 126.55 -10.31 -36.97
C LYS A 51 126.96 -9.03 -37.69
N VAL A 52 126.14 -8.00 -37.63
CA VAL A 52 126.45 -6.68 -38.17
C VAL A 52 127.50 -6.02 -37.26
N ASN A 53 128.73 -5.94 -37.75
CA ASN A 53 129.85 -5.35 -37.02
C ASN A 53 129.73 -3.82 -37.01
N ARG A 54 129.88 -3.22 -35.82
CA ARG A 54 129.76 -1.77 -35.57
C ARG A 54 130.72 -1.32 -34.46
N VAL A 55 131.07 -0.03 -34.45
CA VAL A 55 131.70 0.62 -33.29
C VAL A 55 130.64 1.22 -32.36
N PHE A 56 129.73 2.01 -32.93
CA PHE A 56 128.59 2.65 -32.27
C PHE A 56 127.27 2.00 -32.72
N ASP A 57 126.32 1.77 -31.82
CA ASP A 57 125.10 1.00 -32.07
C ASP A 57 123.93 1.88 -32.58
N LEU A 58 124.24 2.78 -33.52
CA LEU A 58 123.33 3.84 -33.97
C LEU A 58 122.14 3.32 -34.82
N GLY A 59 120.97 3.90 -34.61
CA GLY A 59 119.75 3.63 -35.42
C GLY A 59 119.71 4.32 -36.79
N ARG A 60 120.66 5.22 -37.07
CA ARG A 60 120.92 5.85 -38.38
C ARG A 60 122.43 5.98 -38.55
N THR A 61 122.93 5.75 -39.76
CA THR A 61 124.36 5.79 -40.11
C THR A 61 124.57 6.57 -41.40
N THR A 62 125.74 7.21 -41.57
CA THR A 62 125.95 8.23 -42.62
C THR A 62 126.87 7.77 -43.75
N GLU A 63 126.37 7.87 -44.98
CA GLU A 63 127.09 7.59 -46.23
C GLU A 63 127.84 8.80 -46.77
N SER A 64 127.62 10.00 -46.21
CA SER A 64 128.41 11.20 -46.50
C SER A 64 128.83 11.94 -45.21
N LEU A 65 129.93 12.69 -45.30
CA LEU A 65 130.40 13.57 -44.24
C LEU A 65 129.46 14.78 -44.05
N ASP A 66 128.72 15.15 -45.11
CA ASP A 66 127.73 16.23 -45.14
C ASP A 66 126.48 15.94 -44.29
N GLU A 67 126.12 14.67 -44.11
CA GLU A 67 124.93 14.27 -43.33
C GLU A 67 125.11 14.52 -41.82
N LEU A 68 126.36 14.51 -41.35
CA LEU A 68 126.73 14.79 -39.96
C LEU A 68 126.54 16.27 -39.61
N THR A 69 126.51 17.18 -40.59
CA THR A 69 126.31 18.63 -40.37
C THR A 69 124.96 18.95 -39.73
N SER A 70 124.01 18.01 -39.76
CA SER A 70 122.74 18.07 -39.02
C SER A 70 122.89 18.07 -37.50
N GLY A 71 124.05 17.65 -36.98
CA GLY A 71 124.32 17.44 -35.55
C GLY A 71 123.64 16.20 -34.95
N VAL A 72 122.51 15.75 -35.50
CA VAL A 72 121.67 14.67 -34.93
C VAL A 72 122.42 13.33 -34.81
N VAL A 73 123.29 12.97 -35.77
CA VAL A 73 124.06 11.72 -35.68
C VAL A 73 125.19 11.83 -34.66
N LEU A 74 125.87 12.97 -34.59
CA LEU A 74 126.89 13.26 -33.58
C LEU A 74 126.29 13.30 -32.15
N ALA A 75 125.06 13.79 -32.02
CA ALA A 75 124.32 13.76 -30.77
C ALA A 75 124.03 12.34 -30.27
N ASN A 76 123.64 11.44 -31.18
CA ASN A 76 123.37 10.05 -30.84
C ASN A 76 124.66 9.30 -30.45
N ILE A 77 125.81 9.63 -31.07
CA ILE A 77 127.14 9.17 -30.63
C ILE A 77 127.44 9.71 -29.23
N LEU A 78 127.22 11.00 -29.00
CA LEU A 78 127.45 11.63 -27.71
C LEU A 78 126.55 11.05 -26.61
N HIS A 79 125.31 10.65 -26.90
CA HIS A 79 124.43 9.95 -25.96
C HIS A 79 124.89 8.51 -25.65
N GLU A 80 125.52 7.81 -26.60
CA GLU A 80 126.15 6.50 -26.33
C GLU A 80 127.45 6.62 -25.52
N LEU A 81 128.01 7.83 -25.38
CA LEU A 81 129.21 8.13 -24.59
C LEU A 81 128.89 8.82 -23.24
N ASP A 82 127.86 9.66 -23.20
CA ASP A 82 127.32 10.31 -22.01
C ASP A 82 125.79 10.15 -21.98
N PRO A 83 125.25 9.17 -21.23
CA PRO A 83 123.80 8.98 -21.08
C PRO A 83 123.06 10.17 -20.44
N GLU A 84 123.74 11.16 -19.83
CA GLU A 84 123.12 12.40 -19.36
C GLU A 84 122.88 13.43 -20.48
N PHE A 85 123.52 13.27 -21.65
CA PHE A 85 123.24 14.10 -22.81
C PHE A 85 122.06 13.53 -23.60
N ASP A 86 120.86 14.09 -23.45
CA ASP A 86 119.65 13.65 -24.15
C ASP A 86 119.52 14.31 -25.55
N PRO A 87 119.55 13.54 -26.67
CA PRO A 87 119.34 14.06 -28.03
C PRO A 87 117.94 14.63 -28.27
N SER A 88 116.94 14.33 -27.43
CA SER A 88 115.55 14.78 -27.59
C SER A 88 115.39 16.30 -27.55
N HIS A 89 116.38 17.02 -26.99
CA HIS A 89 116.40 18.49 -26.94
C HIS A 89 116.85 19.16 -28.25
N LEU A 90 117.16 18.41 -29.31
CA LEU A 90 117.66 18.98 -30.56
C LEU A 90 116.54 19.44 -31.49
N GLU A 91 116.74 20.60 -32.12
CA GLU A 91 115.80 21.17 -33.06
C GLU A 91 115.69 20.26 -34.30
N THR A 92 114.57 19.54 -34.38
CA THR A 92 114.20 18.71 -35.55
C THR A 92 113.10 19.38 -36.40
N SER A 93 112.62 20.55 -35.98
CA SER A 93 111.44 21.22 -36.52
C SER A 93 111.73 22.10 -37.75
N SER A 94 111.04 21.81 -38.86
CA SER A 94 111.19 22.49 -40.17
C SER A 94 110.68 23.95 -40.23
N THR A 95 110.50 24.62 -39.10
CA THR A 95 110.00 26.01 -39.00
C THR A 95 111.11 27.06 -39.08
N THR A 96 112.38 26.67 -38.88
CA THR A 96 113.55 27.55 -38.96
C THR A 96 114.43 27.14 -40.14
N SER A 97 115.29 28.04 -40.63
CA SER A 97 116.26 27.73 -41.68
C SER A 97 117.13 26.53 -41.29
N LYS A 98 117.22 25.51 -42.17
CA LYS A 98 118.00 24.28 -41.94
C LYS A 98 119.42 24.57 -41.47
N TYR A 99 120.08 25.57 -42.04
CA TYR A 99 121.42 26.00 -41.64
C TYR A 99 121.48 26.50 -40.19
N LEU A 100 120.52 27.31 -39.74
CA LEU A 100 120.48 27.84 -38.37
C LEU A 100 120.17 26.74 -37.34
N THR A 101 119.26 25.82 -37.69
CA THR A 101 118.94 24.65 -36.86
C THR A 101 120.13 23.68 -36.79
N ASN A 102 120.81 23.39 -37.91
CA ASN A 102 122.06 22.62 -37.93
C ASN A 102 123.14 23.27 -37.05
N LYS A 103 123.38 24.58 -37.21
CA LYS A 103 124.31 25.36 -36.37
C LYS A 103 123.99 25.25 -34.88
N ARG A 104 122.72 25.41 -34.49
CA ARG A 104 122.29 25.25 -33.09
C ARG A 104 122.51 23.83 -32.58
N ASN A 105 122.15 22.82 -33.37
CA ASN A 105 122.34 21.42 -33.00
C ASN A 105 123.83 21.07 -32.82
N LEU A 106 124.71 21.53 -33.73
CA LEU A 106 126.16 21.39 -33.60
C LEU A 106 126.71 22.13 -32.36
N GLN A 107 126.23 23.33 -32.06
CA GLN A 107 126.62 24.07 -30.84
C GLN A 107 126.17 23.36 -29.56
N THR A 108 124.96 22.78 -29.53
CA THR A 108 124.47 21.98 -28.40
C THR A 108 125.28 20.70 -28.21
N VAL A 109 125.58 19.98 -29.30
CA VAL A 109 126.42 18.78 -29.27
C VAL A 109 127.85 19.11 -28.84
N TYR A 110 128.45 20.20 -29.32
CA TYR A 110 129.78 20.61 -28.87
C TYR A 110 129.79 20.98 -27.39
N LYS A 111 128.80 21.74 -26.90
CA LYS A 111 128.68 22.07 -25.47
C LYS A 111 128.50 20.82 -24.60
N GLY A 112 127.73 19.84 -25.06
CA GLY A 112 127.59 18.54 -24.41
C GLY A 112 128.93 17.78 -24.38
N LEU A 113 129.61 17.68 -25.51
CA LEU A 113 130.92 17.01 -25.63
C LEU A 113 131.98 17.68 -24.74
N PHE A 114 132.06 19.01 -24.72
CA PHE A 114 132.99 19.76 -23.87
C PHE A 114 132.68 19.58 -22.37
N ARG A 115 131.40 19.48 -22.00
CA ARG A 115 130.96 19.16 -20.63
C ARG A 115 131.33 17.71 -20.24
N PHE A 116 131.10 16.75 -21.12
CA PHE A 116 131.50 15.34 -20.92
C PHE A 116 133.02 15.22 -20.76
N ILE A 117 133.79 15.85 -21.65
CA ILE A 117 135.26 15.88 -21.61
C ILE A 117 135.76 16.49 -20.29
N ARG A 118 135.31 17.70 -19.92
CA ARG A 118 135.68 18.31 -18.62
C ARG A 118 135.32 17.44 -17.40
N ARG A 119 134.28 16.60 -17.51
CA ARG A 119 133.76 15.77 -16.41
C ARG A 119 134.44 14.41 -16.27
N GLN A 120 134.70 13.73 -17.39
CA GLN A 120 135.12 12.32 -17.42
C GLN A 120 136.50 12.09 -18.05
N ILE A 121 137.00 13.03 -18.88
CA ILE A 121 138.27 12.91 -19.62
C ILE A 121 138.97 14.28 -19.68
N PRO A 122 139.26 14.95 -18.53
CA PRO A 122 139.67 16.35 -18.52
C PRO A 122 140.96 16.61 -19.31
N GLU A 123 141.85 15.62 -19.42
CA GLU A 123 143.06 15.68 -20.26
C GLU A 123 142.76 15.98 -21.74
N LEU A 124 141.64 15.52 -22.29
CA LEU A 124 141.22 15.75 -23.68
C LEU A 124 140.70 17.20 -23.90
N SER A 125 140.53 18.00 -22.84
CA SER A 125 140.04 19.38 -22.92
C SER A 125 140.92 20.28 -23.77
N CYS A 126 142.23 20.05 -23.81
CA CYS A 126 143.14 20.86 -24.62
C CYS A 126 142.91 20.67 -26.12
N GLN A 127 142.55 19.46 -26.57
CA GLN A 127 142.18 19.22 -27.96
C GLN A 127 140.83 19.84 -28.29
N ALA A 128 139.85 19.73 -27.40
CA ALA A 128 138.57 20.42 -27.60
C ALA A 128 138.75 21.95 -27.67
N LYS A 129 139.59 22.55 -26.79
CA LYS A 129 139.97 23.98 -26.84
C LYS A 129 140.65 24.40 -28.16
N LYS A 130 141.43 23.51 -28.81
CA LYS A 130 142.23 23.84 -30.02
C LYS A 130 141.36 24.10 -31.27
N TYR A 131 140.19 23.48 -31.38
CA TYR A 131 139.32 23.63 -32.55
C TYR A 131 138.35 24.81 -32.39
N ASP A 132 138.27 25.72 -33.36
CA ASP A 132 137.24 26.77 -33.36
C ASP A 132 135.87 26.19 -33.73
N TYR A 133 135.17 25.70 -32.70
CA TYR A 133 133.83 25.15 -32.78
C TYR A 133 132.74 26.18 -33.15
N HIS A 134 133.01 27.49 -33.04
CA HIS A 134 132.10 28.51 -33.59
C HIS A 134 132.28 28.58 -35.11
N ALA A 135 133.50 28.63 -35.62
CA ALA A 135 133.76 28.59 -37.05
C ALA A 135 133.23 27.29 -37.70
N ILE A 136 133.37 26.14 -37.05
CA ILE A 136 132.84 24.86 -37.56
C ILE A 136 131.30 24.83 -37.53
N ALA A 137 130.64 25.48 -36.57
CA ALA A 137 129.18 25.58 -36.55
C ALA A 137 128.63 26.64 -37.53
N ASP A 138 129.43 27.64 -37.89
CA ASP A 138 129.08 28.71 -38.85
C ASP A 138 129.39 28.33 -40.31
N SER A 139 130.38 27.47 -40.53
CA SER A 139 130.67 26.85 -41.82
C SER A 139 131.07 25.38 -41.60
N PRO A 140 130.08 24.45 -41.55
CA PRO A 140 130.36 23.05 -41.29
C PRO A 140 130.99 22.40 -42.53
N ASP A 141 132.31 22.30 -42.51
CA ASP A 141 133.12 21.77 -43.60
C ASP A 141 133.62 20.35 -43.31
N ALA A 142 134.12 19.65 -44.34
CA ALA A 142 134.66 18.30 -44.19
C ALA A 142 135.76 18.21 -43.12
N GLN A 143 136.64 19.22 -43.03
CA GLN A 143 137.75 19.18 -42.09
C GLN A 143 137.28 19.36 -40.64
N GLY A 144 136.43 20.36 -40.35
CA GLY A 144 135.87 20.59 -39.02
C GLY A 144 134.97 19.44 -38.54
N MET A 145 134.13 18.89 -39.43
CA MET A 145 133.29 17.73 -39.10
C MET A 145 134.14 16.47 -38.81
N SER A 146 135.24 16.26 -39.54
CA SER A 146 136.20 15.18 -39.22
C SER A 146 136.96 15.42 -37.91
N GLN A 147 137.24 16.67 -37.54
CA GLN A 147 137.88 17.01 -36.26
C GLN A 147 136.95 16.76 -35.08
N LEU A 148 135.67 17.12 -35.18
CA LEU A 148 134.66 16.82 -34.16
C LEU A 148 134.48 15.29 -33.98
N LEU A 149 134.48 14.52 -35.08
CA LEU A 149 134.53 13.06 -35.02
C LEU A 149 135.83 12.53 -34.41
N ALA A 150 136.99 13.08 -34.74
CA ALA A 150 138.27 12.67 -34.16
C ALA A 150 138.27 12.83 -32.62
N VAL A 151 137.72 13.94 -32.11
CA VAL A 151 137.55 14.15 -30.66
C VAL A 151 136.55 13.17 -30.06
N MET A 152 135.40 12.90 -30.70
CA MET A 152 134.42 11.92 -30.21
C MET A 152 134.95 10.48 -30.20
N VAL A 153 135.63 10.04 -31.26
CA VAL A 153 136.26 8.71 -31.34
C VAL A 153 137.41 8.60 -30.33
N SER A 154 138.16 9.69 -30.11
CA SER A 154 139.19 9.72 -29.06
C SER A 154 138.57 9.65 -27.66
N ALA A 155 137.44 10.34 -27.42
CA ALA A 155 136.70 10.25 -26.17
C ALA A 155 136.15 8.83 -25.93
N ALA A 156 135.71 8.13 -26.98
CA ALA A 156 135.31 6.72 -26.91
C ALA A 156 136.48 5.76 -26.59
N ALA A 157 137.68 6.05 -27.11
CA ALA A 157 138.87 5.21 -26.96
C ALA A 157 139.73 5.52 -25.72
N LEU A 158 139.64 6.73 -25.16
CA LEU A 158 140.33 7.18 -23.95
C LEU A 158 139.41 7.23 -22.71
N GLY A 159 138.09 7.31 -22.91
CA GLY A 159 137.11 7.44 -21.83
C GLY A 159 136.90 6.18 -20.99
N PRO A 160 136.03 6.25 -19.97
CA PRO A 160 135.80 5.17 -19.01
C PRO A 160 135.34 3.86 -19.67
N ASP A 161 134.54 3.95 -20.75
CA ASP A 161 134.04 2.79 -21.51
C ASP A 161 134.99 2.30 -22.61
N ASN A 162 136.28 2.65 -22.58
CA ASN A 162 137.25 2.23 -23.60
C ASN A 162 137.31 0.69 -23.78
N GLN A 163 137.02 -0.09 -22.73
CA GLN A 163 136.92 -1.55 -22.78
C GLN A 163 135.79 -2.06 -23.68
N LYS A 164 134.72 -1.27 -23.89
CA LYS A 164 133.66 -1.54 -24.87
C LYS A 164 134.11 -1.17 -26.28
N TYR A 165 134.65 0.03 -26.47
CA TYR A 165 134.85 0.61 -27.79
C TYR A 165 136.16 0.21 -28.48
N VAL A 166 137.28 0.06 -27.76
CA VAL A 166 138.58 -0.31 -28.36
C VAL A 166 138.54 -1.72 -28.99
N PRO A 167 137.99 -2.77 -28.33
CA PRO A 167 137.84 -4.08 -28.96
C PRO A 167 136.85 -4.06 -30.13
N ARG A 168 135.84 -3.18 -30.12
CA ARG A 168 134.95 -3.00 -31.29
C ARG A 168 135.72 -2.45 -32.48
N ILE A 169 136.48 -1.38 -32.33
CA ILE A 169 137.31 -0.81 -33.41
C ILE A 169 138.27 -1.86 -33.98
N GLN A 170 138.90 -2.68 -33.13
CA GLN A 170 139.83 -3.73 -33.55
C GLN A 170 139.20 -4.95 -34.25
N ASN A 171 137.88 -5.18 -34.10
CA ASN A 171 137.19 -6.36 -34.65
C ASN A 171 136.11 -6.03 -35.70
N SER A 172 135.68 -4.78 -35.82
CA SER A 172 134.62 -4.36 -36.76
C SER A 172 135.11 -3.68 -38.03
N LEU A 173 136.29 -3.06 -37.99
CA LEU A 173 136.90 -2.35 -39.13
C LEU A 173 138.03 -3.19 -39.77
N ASP A 174 138.34 -2.92 -41.04
CA ASP A 174 139.53 -3.44 -41.72
C ASP A 174 140.83 -2.81 -41.18
N ARG A 175 141.97 -3.48 -41.41
CA ARG A 175 143.27 -3.09 -40.85
C ARG A 175 143.77 -1.72 -41.30
N ASP A 176 143.47 -1.30 -42.52
CA ASP A 176 143.93 -0.01 -43.04
C ASP A 176 143.18 1.13 -42.35
N THR A 177 141.86 0.99 -42.23
CA THR A 177 141.00 1.90 -41.45
C THR A 177 141.40 1.92 -39.95
N GLN A 178 141.72 0.76 -39.36
CA GLN A 178 142.22 0.69 -37.98
C GLN A 178 143.56 1.42 -37.80
N ALA A 179 144.48 1.30 -38.77
CA ALA A 179 145.79 1.95 -38.71
C ALA A 179 145.66 3.48 -38.73
N GLU A 180 144.79 4.03 -39.58
CA GLU A 180 144.47 5.46 -39.64
C GLU A 180 143.85 5.98 -38.33
N ILE A 181 142.85 5.27 -37.77
CA ILE A 181 142.24 5.67 -36.49
C ILE A 181 143.25 5.60 -35.34
N MET A 182 144.12 4.60 -35.32
CA MET A 182 145.21 4.51 -34.33
C MET A 182 146.23 5.65 -34.49
N GLN A 183 146.47 6.11 -35.72
CA GLN A 183 147.34 7.26 -35.99
C GLN A 183 146.68 8.57 -35.51
N VAL A 184 145.38 8.77 -35.76
CA VAL A 184 144.60 9.90 -35.22
C VAL A 184 144.67 9.92 -33.68
N LEU A 185 144.43 8.77 -33.04
CA LEU A 185 144.46 8.65 -31.58
C LEU A 185 145.85 8.96 -31.00
N ARG A 186 146.93 8.51 -31.65
CA ARG A 186 148.31 8.82 -31.23
C ARG A 186 148.65 10.31 -31.38
N VAL A 187 148.17 10.98 -32.43
CA VAL A 187 148.30 12.44 -32.57
C VAL A 187 147.57 13.15 -31.43
N VAL A 188 146.32 12.76 -31.15
CA VAL A 188 145.53 13.32 -30.04
C VAL A 188 146.23 13.16 -28.70
N GLN A 189 146.73 11.96 -28.37
CA GLN A 189 147.47 11.69 -27.13
C GLN A 189 148.78 12.49 -27.02
N GLN A 190 149.54 12.64 -28.11
CA GLN A 190 150.78 13.41 -28.11
C GLN A 190 150.52 14.91 -27.90
N ASP A 191 149.42 15.43 -28.44
CA ASP A 191 149.00 16.82 -28.29
C ASP A 191 148.47 17.18 -26.89
N ILE A 192 148.01 16.17 -26.12
CA ILE A 192 147.67 16.30 -24.70
C ILE A 192 148.94 16.43 -23.86
N ALA A 193 149.95 15.59 -24.12
CA ALA A 193 151.23 15.63 -23.42
C ALA A 193 152.02 16.94 -23.67
N ALA A 194 151.71 17.65 -24.77
CA ALA A 194 152.41 18.88 -25.18
C ALA A 194 151.74 20.20 -24.72
N SER A 195 150.55 20.16 -24.11
CA SER A 195 149.79 21.37 -23.73
C SER A 195 149.84 21.67 -22.23
N LYS A 196 150.95 21.35 -21.55
CA LYS A 196 151.08 21.38 -20.09
C LYS A 196 151.95 22.53 -19.55
N ASP A 197 152.35 23.44 -20.45
CA ASP A 197 153.24 24.58 -20.16
C ASP A 197 152.59 25.95 -20.47
N ASP A 198 151.28 26.00 -20.81
CA ASP A 198 150.51 27.23 -21.11
C ASP A 198 149.64 27.72 -19.93
N ASP A 199 149.61 26.99 -18.81
CA ASP A 199 148.68 27.20 -17.67
C ASP A 199 148.75 28.63 -17.07
N ASP A 200 149.94 29.24 -17.03
CA ASP A 200 150.18 30.62 -16.54
C ASP A 200 149.40 31.71 -17.32
N LEU A 201 148.97 31.43 -18.57
CA LEU A 201 148.20 32.36 -19.39
C LEU A 201 146.69 32.12 -19.30
N ASP A 202 146.28 30.86 -19.09
CA ASP A 202 144.88 30.51 -18.84
C ASP A 202 144.39 31.15 -17.52
N GLU A 203 145.14 31.09 -16.41
CA GLU A 203 144.70 31.66 -15.12
C GLU A 203 144.57 33.21 -15.15
N ALA A 204 145.36 33.90 -15.97
CA ALA A 204 145.22 35.34 -16.19
C ALA A 204 144.01 35.72 -17.06
N ILE A 205 143.55 34.81 -17.92
CA ILE A 205 142.31 34.99 -18.70
C ILE A 205 141.11 34.59 -17.85
N ASP A 206 141.19 33.47 -17.12
CA ASP A 206 140.16 33.00 -16.19
C ASP A 206 139.94 34.02 -15.06
N ALA A 207 140.96 34.74 -14.54
CA ALA A 207 140.73 35.82 -13.58
C ALA A 207 139.97 37.03 -14.15
N VAL A 208 140.12 37.35 -15.44
CA VAL A 208 139.36 38.41 -16.13
C VAL A 208 137.98 37.92 -16.54
N MET A 209 137.84 36.64 -16.85
CA MET A 209 136.57 35.99 -17.12
C MET A 209 135.75 35.83 -15.83
N GLU A 210 136.35 35.42 -14.71
CA GLU A 210 135.75 35.42 -13.37
C GLU A 210 135.39 36.82 -12.91
N ALA A 211 136.23 37.85 -13.11
CA ALA A 211 135.82 39.22 -12.76
C ALA A 211 134.59 39.67 -13.55
N ARG A 212 134.51 39.30 -14.84
CA ARG A 212 133.37 39.59 -15.71
C ARG A 212 132.16 38.70 -15.42
N ASP A 213 132.36 37.46 -15.02
CA ASP A 213 131.32 36.50 -14.66
C ASP A 213 130.82 36.75 -13.23
N ILE A 214 131.61 37.37 -12.35
CA ILE A 214 131.18 37.93 -11.06
C ILE A 214 130.32 39.16 -11.31
N ASP A 215 130.72 40.11 -12.17
CA ASP A 215 129.85 41.21 -12.57
C ASP A 215 128.57 40.70 -13.26
N LEU A 216 128.67 39.70 -14.15
CA LEU A 216 127.52 39.09 -14.82
C LEU A 216 126.61 38.30 -13.86
N LEU A 217 127.18 37.61 -12.86
CA LEU A 217 126.44 36.88 -11.82
C LEU A 217 125.83 37.85 -10.79
N VAL A 218 126.47 39.00 -10.54
CA VAL A 218 125.89 40.10 -9.77
C VAL A 218 124.80 40.81 -10.58
N GLU A 219 124.93 40.97 -11.89
CA GLU A 219 123.86 41.45 -12.76
C GLU A 219 122.72 40.44 -12.87
N GLU A 220 122.99 39.14 -12.99
CA GLU A 220 122.00 38.06 -13.00
C GLU A 220 121.32 37.94 -11.63
N GLN A 221 122.04 38.05 -10.52
CA GLN A 221 121.48 38.08 -9.18
C GLN A 221 120.66 39.35 -8.96
N ASN A 222 121.09 40.53 -9.45
CA ASN A 222 120.28 41.75 -9.40
C ASN A 222 119.05 41.66 -10.33
N ALA A 223 119.15 41.00 -11.48
CA ALA A 223 118.03 40.75 -12.38
C ALA A 223 117.04 39.76 -11.75
N ALA A 224 117.51 38.69 -11.12
CA ALA A 224 116.71 37.73 -10.39
C ALA A 224 116.07 38.36 -9.15
N LEU A 225 116.77 39.21 -8.39
CA LEU A 225 116.21 39.97 -7.28
C LEU A 225 115.16 40.98 -7.76
N ARG A 226 115.40 41.69 -8.87
CA ARG A 226 114.39 42.56 -9.51
C ARG A 226 113.18 41.75 -9.99
N GLN A 227 113.40 40.58 -10.58
CA GLN A 227 112.33 39.68 -11.02
C GLN A 227 111.53 39.13 -9.84
N GLN A 228 112.18 38.75 -8.74
CA GLN A 228 111.52 38.38 -7.48
C GLN A 228 110.76 39.57 -6.87
N LEU A 229 111.27 40.79 -6.98
CA LEU A 229 110.62 42.01 -6.52
C LEU A 229 109.37 42.34 -7.38
N GLU A 230 109.43 42.21 -8.70
CA GLU A 230 108.25 42.36 -9.57
C GLU A 230 107.26 41.20 -9.41
N VAL A 231 107.72 39.96 -9.19
CA VAL A 231 106.83 38.82 -8.87
C VAL A 231 106.16 39.01 -7.51
N THR A 232 106.86 39.50 -6.48
CA THR A 232 106.25 39.75 -5.16
C THR A 232 105.34 40.98 -5.17
N LYS A 233 105.67 42.05 -5.92
CA LYS A 233 104.73 43.14 -6.24
C LYS A 233 103.48 42.63 -6.93
N LYS A 234 103.62 41.78 -7.95
CA LYS A 234 102.49 41.22 -8.68
C LYS A 234 101.64 40.33 -7.77
N ASN A 235 102.26 39.43 -7.01
CA ASN A 235 101.55 38.62 -6.02
C ASN A 235 100.82 39.53 -5.00
N LEU A 236 101.42 40.65 -4.58
CA LEU A 236 100.78 41.62 -3.71
C LEU A 236 99.59 42.33 -4.39
N SER A 237 99.66 42.73 -5.66
CA SER A 237 98.50 43.27 -6.40
C SER A 237 97.41 42.22 -6.63
N ASP A 238 97.80 40.96 -6.85
CA ASP A 238 96.87 39.83 -7.02
C ASP A 238 96.20 39.49 -5.67
N TYR A 239 96.89 39.67 -4.54
CA TYR A 239 96.30 39.59 -3.19
C TYR A 239 95.40 40.79 -2.86
N ILE A 240 95.79 42.01 -3.23
CA ILE A 240 94.98 43.23 -3.03
C ILE A 240 93.67 43.11 -3.81
N THR A 241 93.72 42.86 -5.12
CA THR A 241 92.51 42.72 -5.95
C THR A 241 91.63 41.55 -5.52
N ARG A 242 92.22 40.42 -5.10
CA ARG A 242 91.46 39.32 -4.50
C ARG A 242 90.79 39.70 -3.17
N LEU A 243 91.44 40.51 -2.35
CA LEU A 243 90.89 40.99 -1.08
C LEU A 243 89.80 42.04 -1.29
N GLU A 244 89.95 42.94 -2.26
CA GLU A 244 88.92 43.88 -2.71
C GLU A 244 87.69 43.13 -3.24
N HIS A 245 87.86 42.12 -4.11
CA HIS A 245 86.76 41.27 -4.57
C HIS A 245 86.09 40.49 -3.43
N LEU A 246 86.86 40.02 -2.45
CA LEU A 246 86.31 39.32 -1.27
C LEU A 246 85.55 40.27 -0.34
N GLN A 247 86.00 41.53 -0.19
CA GLN A 247 85.29 42.58 0.53
C GLN A 247 83.98 42.94 -0.16
N LEU A 248 84.00 43.21 -1.46
CA LEU A 248 82.79 43.51 -2.26
C LEU A 248 81.77 42.36 -2.18
N SER A 249 82.22 41.11 -2.29
CA SER A 249 81.35 39.93 -2.15
C SER A 249 80.77 39.81 -0.72
N HIS A 250 81.55 40.13 0.31
CA HIS A 250 81.05 40.17 1.69
C HIS A 250 80.04 41.31 1.93
N GLU A 251 80.21 42.46 1.29
CA GLU A 251 79.27 43.59 1.36
C GLU A 251 77.96 43.29 0.63
N GLU A 252 78.03 42.66 -0.55
CA GLU A 252 76.88 42.17 -1.31
C GLU A 252 76.09 41.09 -0.53
N LEU A 253 76.80 40.08 0.02
CA LEU A 253 76.20 39.06 0.89
C LEU A 253 75.56 39.67 2.15
N ARG A 254 76.18 40.71 2.72
CA ARG A 254 75.64 41.42 3.89
C ARG A 254 74.40 42.22 3.52
N TYR A 255 74.38 42.88 2.37
CA TYR A 255 73.22 43.62 1.85
C TYR A 255 72.04 42.70 1.60
N GLU A 256 72.24 41.59 0.88
CA GLU A 256 71.19 40.60 0.63
C GLU A 256 70.71 39.95 1.93
N LYS A 257 71.60 39.66 2.89
CA LYS A 257 71.20 39.15 4.21
C LYS A 257 70.32 40.16 4.96
N GLU A 258 70.68 41.44 4.95
CA GLU A 258 69.90 42.50 5.61
C GLU A 258 68.56 42.80 4.89
N LYS A 259 68.50 42.61 3.57
CA LYS A 259 67.26 42.65 2.77
C LYS A 259 66.34 41.48 3.13
N ASN A 260 66.85 40.25 3.16
CA ASN A 260 66.10 39.07 3.58
C ASN A 260 65.61 39.19 5.04
N ASP A 261 66.43 39.74 5.96
CA ASP A 261 66.01 40.02 7.34
C ASP A 261 64.82 41.01 7.38
N ARG A 262 64.82 42.06 6.55
CA ARG A 262 63.69 43.01 6.43
C ARG A 262 62.44 42.34 5.85
N GLU A 263 62.58 41.54 4.80
CA GLU A 263 61.45 40.82 4.19
C GLU A 263 60.83 39.82 5.17
N LEU A 264 61.65 39.08 5.93
CA LEU A 264 61.20 38.21 7.02
C LEU A 264 60.51 38.98 8.15
N GLU A 265 60.99 40.18 8.48
CA GLU A 265 60.37 41.04 9.51
C GLU A 265 59.02 41.61 9.05
N VAL A 266 58.86 41.94 7.76
CA VAL A 266 57.56 42.31 7.16
C VAL A 266 56.60 41.12 7.16
N LEU A 267 57.06 39.93 6.79
CA LEU A 267 56.24 38.71 6.82
C LEU A 267 55.85 38.32 8.25
N ARG A 268 56.75 38.48 9.23
CA ARG A 268 56.45 38.29 10.65
C ARG A 268 55.38 39.26 11.14
N LYS A 269 55.50 40.55 10.79
CA LYS A 269 54.48 41.56 11.12
C LYS A 269 53.14 41.20 10.48
N ALA A 270 53.08 40.90 9.19
CA ALA A 270 51.84 40.45 8.53
C ALA A 270 51.24 39.16 9.14
N THR A 271 52.06 38.31 9.76
CA THR A 271 51.62 37.10 10.49
C THR A 271 51.16 37.43 11.93
N GLN A 272 51.78 38.42 12.58
CA GLN A 272 51.46 38.89 13.93
C GLN A 272 50.23 39.82 13.93
N ASP A 273 50.02 40.55 12.85
CA ASP A 273 48.76 41.18 12.41
C ASP A 273 47.70 40.12 12.02
N GLY A 274 47.98 38.83 12.24
CA GLY A 274 47.03 37.73 12.26
C GLY A 274 45.87 37.94 13.24
N ALA A 275 45.90 38.98 14.08
CA ALA A 275 44.71 39.57 14.70
C ALA A 275 43.59 39.80 13.66
N SER A 276 43.88 40.41 12.51
CA SER A 276 42.91 40.66 11.43
C SER A 276 42.35 39.37 10.83
N ASN A 277 43.20 38.35 10.62
CA ASN A 277 42.75 37.03 10.17
C ASN A 277 41.92 36.29 11.25
N ALA A 278 42.28 36.41 12.52
CA ALA A 278 41.54 35.82 13.64
C ALA A 278 40.21 36.54 13.91
N GLU A 279 40.14 37.85 13.68
CA GLU A 279 38.90 38.65 13.68
C GLU A 279 38.00 38.28 12.50
N ALA A 280 38.57 38.11 11.29
CA ALA A 280 37.82 37.61 10.14
C ALA A 280 37.27 36.19 10.37
N VAL A 281 38.06 35.30 10.98
CA VAL A 281 37.59 33.95 11.38
C VAL A 281 36.47 34.05 12.43
N LYS A 282 36.62 34.85 13.49
CA LYS A 282 35.57 35.06 14.50
C LYS A 282 34.28 35.66 13.92
N MET A 283 34.40 36.57 12.95
CA MET A 283 33.25 37.13 12.25
C MET A 283 32.55 36.08 11.38
N LEU A 284 33.30 35.19 10.72
CA LEU A 284 32.75 34.06 9.99
C LEU A 284 32.12 33.00 10.93
N GLU A 285 32.72 32.71 12.08
CA GLU A 285 32.16 31.84 13.12
C GLU A 285 30.84 32.41 13.68
N ALA A 286 30.81 33.71 14.00
CA ALA A 286 29.60 34.40 14.44
C ALA A 286 28.51 34.41 13.35
N GLN A 287 28.87 34.68 12.09
CA GLN A 287 27.94 34.63 10.97
C GLN A 287 27.42 33.19 10.74
N VAL A 288 28.26 32.16 10.89
CA VAL A 288 27.84 30.75 10.81
C VAL A 288 26.87 30.41 11.94
N HIS A 289 27.10 30.87 13.17
CA HIS A 289 26.16 30.70 14.27
C HIS A 289 24.83 31.44 14.05
N GLU A 290 24.85 32.66 13.52
CA GLU A 290 23.63 33.39 13.13
C GLU A 290 22.84 32.62 12.05
N GLN A 291 23.51 32.12 11.01
CA GLN A 291 22.88 31.29 9.99
C GLN A 291 22.33 29.97 10.56
N MET A 292 23.02 29.33 11.51
CA MET A 292 22.52 28.14 12.21
C MET A 292 21.25 28.45 13.02
N GLU A 293 21.19 29.60 13.71
CA GLU A 293 19.99 29.99 14.45
C GLU A 293 18.82 30.33 13.52
N ILE A 294 19.09 31.01 12.39
CA ILE A 294 18.10 31.28 11.34
C ILE A 294 17.56 29.95 10.76
N ILE A 295 18.43 28.98 10.48
CA ILE A 295 18.03 27.63 10.04
C ILE A 295 17.16 26.96 11.10
N ALA A 296 17.56 26.94 12.37
CA ALA A 296 16.79 26.32 13.44
C ALA A 296 15.38 26.94 13.58
N ARG A 297 15.27 28.27 13.51
CA ARG A 297 13.99 29.00 13.51
C ARG A 297 13.12 28.65 12.29
N TYR A 298 13.70 28.51 11.10
CA TYR A 298 12.97 28.07 9.91
C TYR A 298 12.56 26.59 9.97
N GLU A 299 13.41 25.70 10.50
CA GLU A 299 13.05 24.30 10.72
C GLU A 299 11.91 24.15 11.74
N GLU A 300 11.91 24.92 12.83
CA GLU A 300 10.78 24.96 13.77
C GLU A 300 9.51 25.49 13.11
N THR A 301 9.63 26.52 12.27
CA THR A 301 8.51 27.04 11.46
C THR A 301 7.95 25.95 10.52
N ILE A 302 8.81 25.18 9.85
CA ILE A 302 8.41 24.04 9.01
C ILE A 302 7.73 22.95 9.85
N ARG A 303 8.33 22.52 10.97
CA ARG A 303 7.75 21.54 11.90
C ARG A 303 6.38 21.97 12.41
N ASN A 304 6.13 23.26 12.59
CA ASN A 304 4.85 23.79 13.02
C ASN A 304 3.83 23.86 11.86
N HIS A 305 4.26 24.21 10.64
CA HIS A 305 3.41 24.10 9.45
C HIS A 305 3.01 22.65 9.14
N ASP A 306 3.91 21.67 9.31
CA ASP A 306 3.61 20.25 9.10
C ASP A 306 2.60 19.70 10.13
N LYS A 307 2.69 20.13 11.41
CA LYS A 307 1.67 19.83 12.43
C LYS A 307 0.30 20.39 12.03
N ILE A 308 0.24 21.67 11.64
CA ILE A 308 -1.00 22.35 11.22
C ILE A 308 -1.58 21.68 9.97
N LYS A 309 -0.73 21.34 8.99
CA LYS A 309 -1.13 20.61 7.78
C LYS A 309 -1.71 19.24 8.12
N SER A 310 -1.06 18.45 8.97
CA SER A 310 -1.56 17.15 9.40
C SER A 310 -2.89 17.24 10.15
N GLN A 311 -3.09 18.27 10.99
CA GLN A 311 -4.36 18.56 11.65
C GLN A 311 -5.46 18.93 10.64
N LEU A 312 -5.16 19.77 9.65
CA LEU A 312 -6.10 20.14 8.58
C LEU A 312 -6.44 18.95 7.67
N GLU A 313 -5.47 18.08 7.35
CA GLU A 313 -5.70 16.86 6.58
C GLU A 313 -6.60 15.87 7.33
N ALA A 314 -6.39 15.69 8.64
CA ALA A 314 -7.27 14.89 9.49
C ALA A 314 -8.69 15.49 9.61
N GLU A 315 -8.80 16.82 9.74
CA GLU A 315 -10.10 17.51 9.78
C GLU A 315 -10.83 17.43 8.43
N VAL A 316 -10.13 17.51 7.29
CA VAL A 316 -10.70 17.29 5.95
C VAL A 316 -11.18 15.85 5.78
N GLN A 317 -10.45 14.85 6.27
CA GLN A 317 -10.91 13.45 6.30
C GLN A 317 -12.18 13.31 7.18
N ARG A 318 -12.19 13.92 8.37
CA ARG A 318 -13.34 13.92 9.29
C ARG A 318 -14.56 14.67 8.74
N LEU A 319 -14.36 15.69 7.91
CA LEU A 319 -15.44 16.44 7.25
C LEU A 319 -15.97 15.73 6.01
N THR A 320 -15.09 15.13 5.19
CA THR A 320 -15.51 14.34 4.02
C THR A 320 -16.28 13.07 4.44
N GLN A 321 -15.85 12.37 5.50
CA GLN A 321 -16.62 11.26 6.06
C GLN A 321 -18.03 11.70 6.54
N LYS A 322 -18.14 12.88 7.17
CA LYS A 322 -19.45 13.45 7.54
C LYS A 322 -20.29 13.89 6.33
N SER A 323 -19.67 14.33 5.23
CA SER A 323 -20.40 14.60 3.98
C SER A 323 -21.02 13.31 3.45
N ILE A 324 -20.23 12.24 3.33
CA ILE A 324 -20.70 10.93 2.86
C ILE A 324 -21.90 10.46 3.71
N GLN A 325 -21.80 10.51 5.03
CA GLN A 325 -22.92 10.18 5.93
C GLN A 325 -24.15 11.09 5.73
N ALA A 326 -23.95 12.38 5.48
CA ALA A 326 -25.04 13.33 5.22
C ALA A 326 -25.65 13.21 3.80
N ASP A 327 -24.92 12.60 2.86
CA ASP A 327 -25.39 12.23 1.53
C ASP A 327 -26.18 10.89 1.62
N GLU A 328 -25.64 9.87 2.29
CA GLU A 328 -26.33 8.60 2.59
C GLU A 328 -27.66 8.80 3.32
N LEU A 329 -27.70 9.66 4.34
CA LEU A 329 -28.93 10.00 5.06
C LEU A 329 -29.93 10.80 4.18
N ARG A 330 -29.44 11.56 3.19
CA ARG A 330 -30.29 12.26 2.22
C ARG A 330 -30.95 11.28 1.26
N ASP A 331 -30.21 10.27 0.80
CA ASP A 331 -30.72 9.23 -0.08
C ASP A 331 -31.71 8.30 0.64
N GLN A 332 -31.44 7.95 1.90
CA GLN A 332 -32.45 7.29 2.74
C GLN A 332 -33.70 8.17 2.90
N ALA A 333 -33.55 9.49 3.06
CA ALA A 333 -34.68 10.43 3.14
C ALA A 333 -35.42 10.65 1.80
N THR A 334 -34.82 10.40 0.63
CA THR A 334 -35.54 10.38 -0.66
C THR A 334 -36.26 9.06 -0.85
N GLU A 335 -35.65 7.92 -0.50
CA GLU A 335 -36.31 6.62 -0.46
C GLU A 335 -37.55 6.63 0.45
N TRP A 336 -37.44 7.11 1.69
CA TRP A 336 -38.57 7.18 2.61
C TRP A 336 -39.68 8.12 2.11
N ARG A 337 -39.33 9.21 1.43
CA ARG A 337 -40.30 10.10 0.79
C ARG A 337 -41.06 9.40 -0.34
N HIS A 338 -40.38 8.68 -1.23
CA HIS A 338 -41.06 7.92 -2.29
C HIS A 338 -41.89 6.75 -1.75
N LYS A 339 -41.43 6.07 -0.69
CA LYS A 339 -42.22 5.05 0.03
C LYS A 339 -43.48 5.66 0.65
N ALA A 340 -43.39 6.88 1.22
CA ALA A 340 -44.55 7.62 1.73
C ALA A 340 -45.51 8.03 0.60
N GLU A 341 -45.01 8.61 -0.50
CA GLU A 341 -45.82 8.95 -1.68
C GLU A 341 -46.52 7.71 -2.28
N GLU A 342 -45.89 6.53 -2.26
CA GLU A 342 -46.52 5.27 -2.65
C GLU A 342 -47.63 4.84 -1.70
N LEU A 343 -47.42 4.96 -0.39
CA LEU A 343 -48.43 4.66 0.63
C LEU A 343 -49.61 5.64 0.55
N GLU A 344 -49.34 6.93 0.28
CA GLU A 344 -50.37 7.94 0.03
C GLU A 344 -51.18 7.62 -1.23
N LYS A 345 -50.54 7.19 -2.33
CA LYS A 345 -51.24 6.71 -3.54
C LYS A 345 -52.09 5.47 -3.25
N LYS A 346 -51.60 4.54 -2.42
CA LYS A 346 -52.34 3.33 -1.99
C LYS A 346 -53.53 3.68 -1.09
N ALA A 347 -53.36 4.61 -0.15
CA ALA A 347 -54.44 5.13 0.70
C ALA A 347 -55.51 5.87 -0.12
N ASN A 348 -55.11 6.74 -1.05
CA ASN A 348 -56.03 7.42 -1.97
C ASN A 348 -56.79 6.46 -2.90
N MET A 349 -56.21 5.30 -3.25
CA MET A 349 -56.96 4.23 -3.93
C MET A 349 -57.93 3.52 -2.98
N ALA A 350 -57.50 3.19 -1.75
CA ALA A 350 -58.36 2.55 -0.75
C ALA A 350 -59.58 3.41 -0.39
N GLU A 351 -59.40 4.71 -0.20
CA GLU A 351 -60.48 5.66 0.09
C GLU A 351 -61.46 5.79 -1.09
N ARG A 352 -60.97 5.75 -2.34
CA ARG A 352 -61.83 5.68 -3.54
C ARG A 352 -62.61 4.36 -3.62
N TYR A 353 -62.03 3.24 -3.20
CA TYR A 353 -62.76 1.97 -3.11
C TYR A 353 -63.81 1.98 -1.99
N LYS A 354 -63.49 2.55 -0.83
CA LYS A 354 -64.42 2.78 0.29
C LYS A 354 -65.59 3.67 -0.14
N GLN A 355 -65.32 4.83 -0.72
CA GLN A 355 -66.36 5.73 -1.25
C GLN A 355 -67.23 5.03 -2.32
N LYS A 356 -66.65 4.13 -3.13
CA LYS A 356 -67.41 3.31 -4.09
C LYS A 356 -68.29 2.26 -3.40
N LEU A 357 -67.84 1.65 -2.30
CA LEU A 357 -68.65 0.73 -1.49
C LEU A 357 -69.78 1.46 -0.75
N GLU A 358 -69.49 2.61 -0.15
CA GLU A 358 -70.48 3.48 0.52
C GLU A 358 -71.57 3.95 -0.46
N SER A 359 -71.17 4.44 -1.64
CA SER A 359 -72.13 4.80 -2.70
C SER A 359 -72.88 3.59 -3.30
N GLN A 360 -72.41 2.36 -3.08
CA GLN A 360 -73.14 1.12 -3.41
C GLN A 360 -73.98 0.56 -2.23
N GLN A 361 -73.88 1.11 -1.02
CA GLN A 361 -74.58 0.61 0.17
C GLN A 361 -76.11 0.67 0.02
N HIS A 362 -76.64 1.66 -0.74
CA HIS A 362 -78.08 1.76 -1.01
C HIS A 362 -78.61 0.54 -1.77
N LEU A 363 -77.85 0.01 -2.75
CA LEU A 363 -78.21 -1.19 -3.51
C LEU A 363 -78.22 -2.44 -2.61
N VAL A 364 -77.35 -2.51 -1.60
CA VAL A 364 -77.36 -3.61 -0.62
C VAL A 364 -78.64 -3.56 0.22
N LYS A 365 -79.04 -2.36 0.69
CA LYS A 365 -80.30 -2.17 1.42
C LYS A 365 -81.53 -2.45 0.54
N GLU A 366 -81.52 -2.05 -0.72
CA GLU A 366 -82.58 -2.36 -1.70
C GLU A 366 -82.70 -3.87 -1.94
N VAL A 367 -81.58 -4.57 -2.18
CA VAL A 367 -81.55 -6.04 -2.32
C VAL A 367 -82.02 -6.75 -1.04
N GLN A 368 -81.74 -6.21 0.15
CA GLN A 368 -82.23 -6.74 1.41
C GLN A 368 -83.74 -6.52 1.58
N ASN A 369 -84.26 -5.33 1.25
CA ASN A 369 -85.70 -5.06 1.24
C ASN A 369 -86.45 -5.99 0.28
N LEU A 370 -85.96 -6.14 -0.95
CA LEU A 370 -86.53 -7.08 -1.94
C LEU A 370 -86.47 -8.54 -1.47
N GLN A 371 -85.51 -8.92 -0.63
CA GLN A 371 -85.48 -10.25 0.00
C GLN A 371 -86.53 -10.41 1.11
N TYR A 372 -86.78 -9.37 1.92
CA TYR A 372 -87.89 -9.36 2.88
C TYR A 372 -89.24 -9.39 2.19
N GLU A 373 -89.48 -8.53 1.18
CA GLU A 373 -90.71 -8.52 0.37
C GLU A 373 -90.95 -9.89 -0.29
N ARG A 374 -89.91 -10.51 -0.86
CA ARG A 374 -90.02 -11.87 -1.42
C ARG A 374 -90.37 -12.90 -0.35
N ALA A 375 -89.77 -12.84 0.84
CA ALA A 375 -90.06 -13.76 1.93
C ALA A 375 -91.50 -13.59 2.46
N GLU A 376 -91.98 -12.35 2.59
CA GLU A 376 -93.35 -12.04 2.99
C GLU A 376 -94.35 -12.55 1.94
N LEU A 377 -94.12 -12.28 0.65
CA LEU A 377 -94.94 -12.80 -0.44
C LEU A 377 -94.91 -14.34 -0.50
N GLN A 378 -93.80 -14.98 -0.15
CA GLN A 378 -93.71 -16.44 -0.07
C GLN A 378 -94.55 -17.01 1.09
N GLU A 379 -94.61 -16.34 2.24
CA GLU A 379 -95.47 -16.77 3.36
C GLU A 379 -96.95 -16.40 3.15
N GLN A 380 -97.26 -15.29 2.47
CA GLN A 380 -98.62 -14.97 2.00
C GLN A 380 -99.12 -16.01 0.98
N LEU A 381 -98.26 -16.46 0.05
CA LEU A 381 -98.59 -17.58 -0.85
C LEU A 381 -98.81 -18.89 -0.09
N ARG A 382 -98.05 -19.12 0.99
CA ARG A 382 -98.20 -20.30 1.84
C ARG A 382 -99.51 -20.29 2.62
N SER A 383 -99.87 -19.19 3.26
CA SER A 383 -101.14 -19.09 4.00
C SER A 383 -102.34 -19.24 3.08
N LEU A 384 -102.30 -18.69 1.86
CA LEU A 384 -103.30 -18.93 0.83
C LEU A 384 -103.36 -20.39 0.34
N MET A 385 -102.25 -21.12 0.36
CA MET A 385 -102.25 -22.57 0.11
C MET A 385 -102.87 -23.34 1.29
N ASP A 386 -102.48 -23.04 2.53
CA ASP A 386 -103.04 -23.67 3.73
C ASP A 386 -104.55 -23.40 3.88
N ASP A 387 -105.02 -22.19 3.59
CA ASP A 387 -106.46 -21.86 3.61
C ASP A 387 -107.22 -22.52 2.45
N LYS A 388 -106.62 -22.65 1.26
CA LYS A 388 -107.19 -23.47 0.18
C LYS A 388 -107.28 -24.94 0.58
N ASP A 389 -106.30 -25.45 1.30
CA ASP A 389 -106.28 -26.82 1.81
C ASP A 389 -107.30 -27.05 2.93
N ARG A 390 -107.51 -26.06 3.81
CA ARG A 390 -108.61 -26.04 4.78
C ARG A 390 -109.96 -26.03 4.08
N TYR A 391 -110.15 -25.18 3.08
CA TYR A 391 -111.39 -25.10 2.29
C TYR A 391 -111.66 -26.41 1.52
N ALA A 392 -110.61 -27.09 1.05
CA ALA A 392 -110.72 -28.41 0.44
C ALA A 392 -111.08 -29.52 1.46
N ARG A 393 -110.75 -29.36 2.75
CA ARG A 393 -111.14 -30.27 3.84
C ARG A 393 -112.57 -29.99 4.31
N THR A 394 -112.96 -28.74 4.50
CA THR A 394 -114.35 -28.38 4.86
C THR A 394 -115.31 -28.80 3.77
N ARG A 395 -114.99 -28.55 2.49
CA ARG A 395 -115.81 -28.98 1.36
C ARG A 395 -115.99 -30.50 1.29
N LYS A 396 -114.96 -31.31 1.61
CA LYS A 396 -115.13 -32.77 1.70
C LYS A 396 -116.09 -33.17 2.82
N ALA A 397 -116.01 -32.50 3.98
CA ALA A 397 -116.97 -32.73 5.06
C ALA A 397 -118.39 -32.27 4.69
N GLU A 398 -118.55 -31.19 3.91
CA GLU A 398 -119.83 -30.75 3.33
C GLU A 398 -120.38 -31.78 2.33
N ASP A 399 -119.54 -32.31 1.44
CA ASP A 399 -119.90 -33.37 0.48
C ASP A 399 -120.30 -34.67 1.22
N GLU A 400 -119.58 -35.05 2.29
CA GLU A 400 -119.89 -36.21 3.15
C GLU A 400 -121.18 -36.02 3.96
N LEU A 401 -121.40 -34.84 4.54
CA LEU A 401 -122.66 -34.50 5.22
C LEU A 401 -123.84 -34.49 4.25
N THR A 402 -123.66 -33.96 3.04
CA THR A 402 -124.68 -33.97 1.98
C THR A 402 -125.03 -35.41 1.57
N LYS A 403 -124.03 -36.30 1.51
CA LYS A 403 -124.24 -37.74 1.27
C LYS A 403 -124.99 -38.41 2.43
N MET A 404 -124.66 -38.09 3.69
CA MET A 404 -125.39 -38.61 4.85
C MET A 404 -126.85 -38.13 4.89
N ILE A 405 -127.10 -36.85 4.56
CA ILE A 405 -128.45 -36.29 4.46
C ILE A 405 -129.24 -37.02 3.39
N THR A 406 -128.76 -37.08 2.15
CA THR A 406 -129.46 -37.76 1.05
C THR A 406 -129.67 -39.27 1.29
N GLN A 407 -128.74 -39.94 1.98
CA GLN A 407 -128.96 -41.32 2.46
C GLN A 407 -130.07 -41.40 3.52
N SER A 408 -130.12 -40.47 4.46
CA SER A 408 -131.20 -40.43 5.47
C SER A 408 -132.57 -40.09 4.87
N GLU A 409 -132.61 -39.22 3.86
CA GLU A 409 -133.82 -38.88 3.10
C GLU A 409 -134.34 -40.08 2.30
N GLN A 410 -133.43 -40.85 1.67
CA GLN A 410 -133.77 -42.11 1.00
C GLN A 410 -134.32 -43.13 2.00
N HIS A 411 -133.66 -43.34 3.16
CA HIS A 411 -134.17 -44.23 4.21
C HIS A 411 -135.56 -43.79 4.72
N LEU A 412 -135.79 -42.49 4.92
CA LEU A 412 -137.11 -41.96 5.30
C LEU A 412 -138.17 -42.15 4.19
N TRP A 413 -137.77 -42.13 2.93
CA TRP A 413 -138.66 -42.45 1.80
C TRP A 413 -138.99 -43.94 1.74
N ASP A 414 -138.00 -44.82 1.93
CA ASP A 414 -138.18 -46.27 1.98
C ASP A 414 -139.05 -46.69 3.17
N GLU A 415 -138.83 -46.14 4.36
CA GLU A 415 -139.69 -46.32 5.55
C GLU A 415 -141.11 -45.80 5.29
N ARG A 416 -141.26 -44.66 4.62
CA ARG A 416 -142.59 -44.13 4.24
C ARG A 416 -143.28 -45.03 3.22
N ASN A 417 -142.55 -45.65 2.30
CA ASN A 417 -143.07 -46.60 1.33
C ASN A 417 -143.47 -47.93 2.02
N GLN A 418 -142.62 -48.48 2.89
CA GLN A 418 -142.92 -49.65 3.73
C GLN A 418 -144.17 -49.41 4.60
N LYS A 419 -144.26 -48.27 5.29
CA LYS A 419 -145.46 -47.87 6.03
C LYS A 419 -146.69 -47.80 5.11
N SER A 420 -146.53 -47.32 3.89
CA SER A 420 -147.62 -47.24 2.90
C SER A 420 -147.96 -48.59 2.27
N GLN A 421 -147.09 -49.61 2.37
CA GLN A 421 -147.36 -51.01 2.05
C GLN A 421 -148.12 -51.67 3.21
N LEU A 422 -147.59 -51.60 4.43
CA LEU A 422 -148.25 -52.12 5.63
C LEU A 422 -149.65 -51.54 5.86
N LEU A 423 -149.89 -50.26 5.55
CA LEU A 423 -151.23 -49.67 5.59
C LEU A 423 -152.20 -50.26 4.54
N ARG A 424 -151.70 -50.70 3.38
CA ARG A 424 -152.50 -51.42 2.38
C ARG A 424 -152.74 -52.87 2.79
N ASP A 425 -151.73 -53.52 3.37
CA ASP A 425 -151.83 -54.91 3.85
C ASP A 425 -152.79 -55.00 5.06
N VAL A 426 -152.77 -54.01 5.97
CA VAL A 426 -153.76 -53.86 7.05
C VAL A 426 -155.16 -53.64 6.49
N ALA A 427 -155.34 -52.77 5.49
CA ALA A 427 -156.66 -52.55 4.89
C ALA A 427 -157.20 -53.82 4.20
N LEU A 428 -156.35 -54.63 3.57
CA LEU A 428 -156.71 -55.94 3.02
C LEU A 428 -157.08 -56.95 4.12
N LEU A 429 -156.34 -56.99 5.23
CA LEU A 429 -156.68 -57.83 6.39
C LEU A 429 -157.97 -57.37 7.08
N GLU A 430 -158.26 -56.06 7.12
CA GLU A 430 -159.54 -55.52 7.57
C GLU A 430 -160.69 -55.91 6.63
N GLU A 431 -160.48 -55.88 5.31
CA GLU A 431 -161.45 -56.38 4.32
C GLU A 431 -161.67 -57.90 4.44
N GLU A 432 -160.61 -58.70 4.63
CA GLU A 432 -160.73 -60.14 4.87
C GLU A 432 -161.42 -60.45 6.20
N LEU A 433 -161.12 -59.71 7.28
CA LEU A 433 -161.82 -59.83 8.56
C LEU A 433 -163.30 -59.44 8.42
N MET A 434 -163.62 -58.40 7.64
CA MET A 434 -165.00 -58.04 7.33
C MET A 434 -165.69 -59.10 6.46
N ARG A 435 -165.00 -59.69 5.48
CA ARG A 435 -165.52 -60.81 4.67
C ARG A 435 -165.79 -62.04 5.54
N LEU A 436 -164.86 -62.42 6.41
CA LEU A 436 -165.00 -63.53 7.36
C LEU A 436 -166.05 -63.26 8.43
N LYS A 437 -166.23 -62.00 8.86
CA LYS A 437 -167.28 -61.59 9.79
C LYS A 437 -168.67 -61.61 9.14
N ASN A 438 -168.78 -61.15 7.90
CA ASN A 438 -170.02 -61.22 7.12
C ASN A 438 -170.38 -62.68 6.78
N GLN A 439 -169.39 -63.50 6.42
CA GLN A 439 -169.57 -64.95 6.24
C GLN A 439 -170.02 -65.58 7.56
N ARG A 440 -169.32 -65.36 8.66
CA ARG A 440 -169.71 -65.90 9.98
C ARG A 440 -171.09 -65.40 10.43
N SER A 441 -171.46 -64.15 10.14
CA SER A 441 -172.80 -63.64 10.43
C SER A 441 -173.88 -64.32 9.57
N HIS A 442 -173.56 -64.70 8.32
CA HIS A 442 -174.46 -65.49 7.48
C HIS A 442 -174.56 -66.93 7.97
N ASP A 443 -173.43 -67.54 8.35
CA ASP A 443 -173.39 -68.87 8.98
C ASP A 443 -174.14 -68.88 10.32
N GLU A 444 -174.02 -67.82 11.13
CA GLU A 444 -174.75 -67.61 12.39
C GLU A 444 -176.26 -67.46 12.16
N SER A 445 -176.69 -66.71 11.12
CA SER A 445 -178.11 -66.66 10.73
C SER A 445 -178.63 -68.00 10.20
N PHE A 446 -177.85 -68.73 9.40
CA PHE A 446 -178.22 -70.06 8.91
C PHE A 446 -178.28 -71.10 10.06
N ILE A 447 -177.40 -70.97 11.05
CA ILE A 447 -177.47 -71.74 12.30
C ILE A 447 -178.71 -71.35 13.11
N GLN A 448 -179.11 -70.07 13.14
CA GLN A 448 -180.37 -69.64 13.78
C GLN A 448 -181.60 -70.21 13.05
N ASP A 449 -181.65 -70.18 11.72
CA ASP A 449 -182.73 -70.81 10.92
C ASP A 449 -182.82 -72.33 11.20
N LEU A 450 -181.68 -73.02 11.29
CA LEU A 450 -181.61 -74.43 11.67
C LEU A 450 -181.98 -74.67 13.15
N GLN A 451 -181.68 -73.72 14.05
CA GLN A 451 -182.04 -73.80 15.46
C GLN A 451 -183.53 -73.51 15.70
N GLU A 452 -184.19 -72.64 14.93
CA GLU A 452 -185.65 -72.52 14.94
C GLU A 452 -186.32 -73.82 14.44
N GLN A 453 -185.76 -74.44 13.39
CA GLN A 453 -186.24 -75.75 12.92
C GLN A 453 -186.02 -76.87 13.94
N LEU A 454 -184.97 -76.80 14.76
CA LEU A 454 -184.70 -77.73 15.88
C LEU A 454 -185.37 -77.35 17.21
N GLN A 455 -185.94 -76.15 17.35
CA GLN A 455 -186.62 -75.74 18.59
C GLN A 455 -188.01 -76.38 18.76
N GLN A 456 -188.44 -77.20 17.80
CA GLN A 456 -189.32 -78.33 18.09
C GLN A 456 -188.47 -79.56 18.50
N SER A 457 -188.38 -79.80 19.81
CA SER A 457 -187.75 -80.94 20.52
C SER A 457 -186.25 -80.90 20.90
N THR A 458 -185.99 -80.37 22.12
CA THR A 458 -185.10 -80.93 23.18
C THR A 458 -183.65 -81.39 22.88
N GLY A 459 -182.65 -80.82 23.58
CA GLY A 459 -181.30 -81.42 23.76
C GLY A 459 -180.29 -80.52 24.48
N ALA A 460 -179.32 -81.06 25.24
CA ALA A 460 -178.44 -80.29 26.14
C ALA A 460 -176.91 -80.56 25.95
N ALA A 461 -176.07 -79.58 26.35
CA ALA A 461 -174.66 -79.70 26.78
C ALA A 461 -173.58 -80.09 25.70
N PRO A 462 -172.25 -80.14 25.99
CA PRO A 462 -171.32 -79.23 26.73
C PRO A 462 -169.92 -79.00 26.03
N GLN A 463 -168.94 -78.32 26.72
CA GLN A 463 -167.45 -78.29 26.48
C GLN A 463 -166.91 -77.63 25.16
N GLY A 464 -165.61 -77.23 24.99
CA GLY A 464 -164.45 -77.04 25.91
C GLY A 464 -163.05 -76.78 25.24
N GLU A 465 -162.20 -75.96 25.89
CA GLU A 465 -160.68 -75.92 25.93
C GLU A 465 -159.70 -75.60 24.74
N ALA A 466 -158.43 -75.31 25.14
CA ALA A 466 -157.10 -75.34 24.43
C ALA A 466 -156.64 -74.15 23.53
N ALA A 467 -155.34 -73.84 23.25
CA ALA A 467 -153.97 -74.06 23.85
C ALA A 467 -152.89 -73.41 22.91
N ALA A 468 -151.56 -73.28 23.15
CA ALA A 468 -150.69 -72.94 24.32
C ALA A 468 -149.19 -72.72 23.85
N GLY A 469 -148.31 -72.03 24.61
CA GLY A 469 -146.87 -71.76 24.31
C GLY A 469 -146.24 -70.66 25.22
N THR A 470 -144.98 -70.16 25.18
CA THR A 470 -143.61 -70.50 24.67
C THR A 470 -142.65 -69.37 25.17
N SER A 471 -141.38 -69.42 25.62
CA SER A 471 -140.14 -70.27 25.52
C SER A 471 -139.18 -69.94 24.35
N LEU A 472 -137.82 -69.92 24.39
CA LEU A 472 -136.67 -70.00 25.37
C LEU A 472 -135.35 -69.75 24.52
N ASN A 473 -134.09 -69.46 24.93
CA ASN A 473 -133.36 -68.98 26.13
C ASN A 473 -131.90 -68.50 25.71
N LEU A 474 -130.97 -68.11 26.61
CA LEU A 474 -129.56 -67.72 26.28
C LEU A 474 -128.51 -68.02 27.40
N ALA A 475 -127.42 -68.77 27.14
CA ALA A 475 -126.37 -69.06 28.16
C ALA A 475 -124.97 -69.61 27.73
N ASP A 476 -124.68 -69.91 26.44
CA ASP A 476 -123.74 -70.99 26.07
C ASP A 476 -122.55 -70.58 25.17
N GLU A 477 -121.92 -69.41 25.38
CA GLU A 477 -120.99 -68.82 24.38
C GLU A 477 -119.74 -68.12 24.98
N LEU A 478 -119.13 -68.67 26.05
CA LEU A 478 -118.06 -67.97 26.79
C LEU A 478 -116.84 -68.84 27.23
N ASP A 479 -116.45 -69.87 26.47
CA ASP A 479 -115.37 -70.79 26.91
C ASP A 479 -114.46 -71.33 25.77
N ASN A 480 -113.92 -70.46 24.90
CA ASN A 480 -113.15 -70.94 23.72
C ASN A 480 -112.06 -69.99 23.18
N ALA A 481 -111.13 -69.52 24.04
CA ALA A 481 -110.03 -68.63 23.62
C ALA A 481 -108.77 -68.71 24.50
N SER A 482 -108.06 -69.86 24.55
CA SER A 482 -106.80 -69.99 25.33
C SER A 482 -105.88 -71.17 24.94
N ASP A 483 -104.91 -70.99 24.01
CA ASP A 483 -103.59 -71.66 24.14
C ASP A 483 -102.39 -71.04 23.36
N ASP A 484 -102.60 -70.28 22.27
CA ASP A 484 -101.53 -69.84 21.33
C ASP A 484 -100.40 -68.94 21.90
N GLY A 485 -100.44 -68.53 23.17
CA GLY A 485 -99.50 -67.56 23.75
C GLY A 485 -98.08 -68.06 24.05
N LYS A 486 -97.86 -69.38 24.24
CA LYS A 486 -96.64 -69.89 24.90
C LYS A 486 -95.43 -70.10 23.97
N THR A 487 -95.64 -70.33 22.68
CA THR A 487 -94.58 -70.62 21.70
C THR A 487 -93.88 -69.36 21.19
N ASN A 488 -94.61 -68.24 21.07
CA ASN A 488 -94.05 -66.98 20.58
C ASN A 488 -93.00 -66.40 21.54
N ILE A 489 -93.31 -66.38 22.85
CA ILE A 489 -92.44 -65.84 23.90
C ILE A 489 -91.06 -66.51 23.92
N THR A 490 -90.99 -67.83 23.68
CA THR A 490 -89.70 -68.55 23.67
C THR A 490 -88.82 -68.17 22.48
N LEU A 491 -89.42 -67.87 21.31
CA LEU A 491 -88.69 -67.37 20.15
C LEU A 491 -88.20 -65.94 20.36
N GLU A 492 -89.05 -65.03 20.86
CA GLU A 492 -88.63 -63.66 21.21
C GLU A 492 -87.52 -63.64 22.26
N LEU A 493 -87.57 -64.48 23.30
CA LEU A 493 -86.54 -64.55 24.34
C LEU A 493 -85.20 -65.08 23.79
N SER A 494 -85.22 -65.92 22.73
CA SER A 494 -84.01 -66.31 22.00
C SER A 494 -83.43 -65.17 21.15
N ARG A 495 -84.29 -64.44 20.43
CA ARG A 495 -83.94 -63.26 19.62
C ARG A 495 -83.35 -62.14 20.47
N MET A 496 -84.01 -61.76 21.56
CA MET A 496 -83.57 -60.70 22.48
C MET A 496 -82.25 -61.04 23.17
N LYS A 497 -81.90 -62.33 23.33
CA LYS A 497 -80.57 -62.76 23.80
C LYS A 497 -79.49 -62.57 22.74
N ALA A 498 -79.74 -63.00 21.49
CA ALA A 498 -78.81 -62.76 20.39
C ALA A 498 -78.59 -61.25 20.13
N GLU A 499 -79.64 -60.45 20.24
CA GLU A 499 -79.59 -58.99 20.14
C GLU A 499 -78.80 -58.34 21.28
N ASN A 500 -78.94 -58.83 22.52
CA ASN A 500 -78.11 -58.41 23.66
C ASN A 500 -76.62 -58.72 23.48
N ASP A 501 -76.26 -59.91 22.99
CA ASP A 501 -74.85 -60.26 22.76
C ASP A 501 -74.24 -59.48 21.59
N LEU A 502 -75.04 -59.09 20.60
CA LEU A 502 -74.63 -58.20 19.51
C LEU A 502 -74.43 -56.76 20.03
N LEU A 503 -75.35 -56.23 20.85
CA LEU A 503 -75.20 -54.93 21.51
C LEU A 503 -73.99 -54.89 22.46
N ARG A 504 -73.73 -55.97 23.21
CA ARG A 504 -72.52 -56.11 24.04
C ARG A 504 -71.23 -56.10 23.22
N ARG A 505 -71.23 -56.65 22.00
CA ARG A 505 -70.10 -56.53 21.06
C ARG A 505 -69.97 -55.12 20.48
N ASN A 506 -71.09 -54.47 20.14
CA ASN A 506 -71.09 -53.20 19.42
C ASN A 506 -70.90 -51.95 20.30
N MET A 507 -71.13 -52.07 21.62
CA MET A 507 -70.79 -51.04 22.61
C MET A 507 -69.33 -51.13 23.12
N GLY A 508 -68.51 -51.95 22.45
CA GLY A 508 -67.14 -52.30 22.85
C GLY A 508 -66.03 -51.60 22.06
N SER A 509 -66.19 -50.36 21.58
CA SER A 509 -65.06 -49.59 21.01
C SER A 509 -64.06 -49.24 22.11
N THR A 510 -63.04 -50.10 22.27
CA THR A 510 -62.02 -49.98 23.33
C THR A 510 -61.04 -48.84 23.12
N GLY A 511 -61.07 -48.16 21.96
CA GLY A 511 -60.33 -46.92 21.72
C GLY A 511 -60.99 -45.73 22.41
N ASP A 512 -62.17 -45.33 21.94
CA ASP A 512 -62.87 -44.12 22.40
C ASP A 512 -63.23 -44.21 23.88
N ALA A 513 -63.71 -45.38 24.33
CA ALA A 513 -64.03 -45.63 25.73
C ALA A 513 -62.80 -45.65 26.67
N ALA A 514 -61.57 -45.70 26.13
CA ALA A 514 -60.34 -45.51 26.90
C ALA A 514 -59.80 -44.07 26.78
N PHE A 515 -59.97 -43.43 25.62
CA PHE A 515 -59.64 -42.01 25.41
C PHE A 515 -60.47 -41.11 26.33
N VAL A 516 -61.80 -41.22 26.29
CA VAL A 516 -62.72 -40.42 27.14
C VAL A 516 -62.50 -40.69 28.63
N ARG A 517 -62.03 -41.89 29.02
CA ARG A 517 -61.62 -42.14 30.41
C ARG A 517 -60.32 -41.41 30.76
N ARG A 518 -59.32 -41.41 29.88
CA ARG A 518 -58.07 -40.66 30.11
C ARG A 518 -58.35 -39.16 30.21
N GLU A 519 -59.12 -38.61 29.28
CA GLU A 519 -59.54 -37.21 29.26
C GLU A 519 -60.34 -36.84 30.53
N LEU A 520 -61.24 -37.72 30.99
CA LEU A 520 -61.95 -37.56 32.26
C LEU A 520 -61.04 -37.61 33.49
N GLU A 521 -60.01 -38.47 33.52
CA GLU A 521 -59.03 -38.49 34.62
C GLU A 521 -58.09 -37.28 34.58
N GLU A 522 -57.62 -36.86 33.40
CA GLU A 522 -56.80 -35.66 33.23
C GLU A 522 -57.57 -34.40 33.68
N GLU A 523 -58.84 -34.28 33.31
CA GLU A 523 -59.73 -33.19 33.68
C GLU A 523 -60.26 -33.30 35.13
N LYS A 524 -60.30 -34.49 35.75
CA LYS A 524 -60.40 -34.64 37.21
C LYS A 524 -59.18 -34.06 37.90
N THR A 525 -57.97 -34.49 37.53
CA THR A 525 -56.75 -33.98 38.19
C THR A 525 -56.54 -32.49 37.93
N HIS A 526 -57.04 -31.93 36.82
CA HIS A 526 -57.05 -30.48 36.60
C HIS A 526 -57.99 -29.78 37.59
N ARG A 527 -59.22 -30.29 37.76
CA ARG A 527 -60.20 -29.79 38.73
C ARG A 527 -59.73 -29.93 40.18
N GLU A 528 -59.07 -31.04 40.52
CA GLU A 528 -58.44 -31.27 41.83
C GLU A 528 -57.29 -30.29 42.08
N ARG A 529 -56.43 -30.04 41.10
CA ARG A 529 -55.38 -29.01 41.17
C ARG A 529 -55.97 -27.60 41.33
N LEU A 530 -57.05 -27.29 40.63
CA LEU A 530 -57.75 -26.01 40.75
C LEU A 530 -58.44 -25.86 42.12
N GLN A 531 -59.03 -26.93 42.65
CA GLN A 531 -59.65 -26.95 43.98
C GLN A 531 -58.59 -26.87 45.09
N ALA A 532 -57.44 -27.54 44.95
CA ALA A 532 -56.31 -27.41 45.87
C ALA A 532 -55.74 -25.98 45.87
N SER A 533 -55.60 -25.37 44.69
CA SER A 533 -55.20 -23.95 44.54
C SER A 533 -56.22 -22.98 45.15
N PHE A 534 -57.51 -23.26 44.99
CA PHE A 534 -58.58 -22.49 45.64
C PHE A 534 -58.51 -22.62 47.16
N ASN A 535 -58.34 -23.84 47.70
CA ASN A 535 -58.21 -24.08 49.14
C ASN A 535 -56.96 -23.39 49.72
N ASP A 536 -55.80 -23.52 49.09
CA ASP A 536 -54.56 -22.84 49.49
C ASP A 536 -54.72 -21.31 49.51
N MET A 537 -55.37 -20.73 48.50
CA MET A 537 -55.71 -19.30 48.49
C MET A 537 -56.72 -18.93 49.58
N PHE A 538 -57.68 -19.80 49.91
CA PHE A 538 -58.68 -19.56 50.95
C PHE A 538 -58.08 -19.67 52.36
N GLU A 539 -57.19 -20.64 52.60
CA GLU A 539 -56.41 -20.78 53.83
C GLU A 539 -55.49 -19.56 54.04
N LYS A 540 -54.78 -19.12 53.00
CA LYS A 540 -53.98 -17.89 53.03
C LYS A 540 -54.83 -16.65 53.33
N HIS A 541 -56.03 -16.55 52.76
CA HIS A 541 -56.96 -15.45 53.03
C HIS A 541 -57.47 -15.49 54.47
N ALA A 542 -57.84 -16.67 54.98
CA ALA A 542 -58.30 -16.86 56.36
C ALA A 542 -57.19 -16.56 57.39
N VAL A 543 -55.95 -16.99 57.12
CA VAL A 543 -54.78 -16.64 57.95
C VAL A 543 -54.50 -15.14 57.91
N ALA A 544 -54.58 -14.49 56.73
CA ALA A 544 -54.42 -13.04 56.62
C ALA A 544 -55.53 -12.27 57.34
N GLN A 545 -56.79 -12.71 57.25
CA GLN A 545 -57.89 -12.13 58.02
C GLN A 545 -57.71 -12.31 59.52
N SER A 546 -57.33 -13.51 59.98
CA SER A 546 -57.05 -13.76 61.40
C SER A 546 -55.87 -12.93 61.92
N GLN A 547 -54.86 -12.67 61.09
CA GLN A 547 -53.78 -11.73 61.42
C GLN A 547 -54.26 -10.27 61.50
N ILE A 548 -55.18 -9.85 60.61
CA ILE A 548 -55.79 -8.51 60.65
C ILE A 548 -56.71 -8.36 61.87
N GLU A 549 -57.53 -9.36 62.19
CA GLU A 549 -58.37 -9.38 63.40
C GLU A 549 -57.52 -9.36 64.67
N ALA A 550 -56.45 -10.17 64.75
CA ALA A 550 -55.50 -10.12 65.86
C ALA A 550 -54.78 -8.76 65.96
N LEU A 551 -54.47 -8.09 64.85
CA LEU A 551 -53.93 -6.73 64.87
C LEU A 551 -54.98 -5.69 65.32
N MET A 552 -56.26 -5.88 64.98
CA MET A 552 -57.36 -5.03 65.44
C MET A 552 -57.67 -5.20 66.92
N GLU A 553 -57.71 -6.43 67.45
CA GLU A 553 -57.91 -6.70 68.88
C GLU A 553 -56.76 -6.17 69.75
N ASN A 554 -55.53 -6.17 69.21
CA ASN A 554 -54.36 -5.61 69.89
C ASN A 554 -54.23 -4.08 69.76
N MET A 555 -55.11 -3.39 69.03
CA MET A 555 -55.15 -1.93 68.97
C MET A 555 -56.17 -1.34 69.94
N THR A 556 -55.70 -0.46 70.84
CA THR A 556 -56.58 0.27 71.76
C THR A 556 -57.50 1.22 70.99
N GLY A 557 -58.68 1.52 71.56
CA GLY A 557 -59.77 2.21 70.85
C GLY A 557 -59.41 3.54 70.18
N GLU A 558 -58.49 4.33 70.76
CA GLU A 558 -58.00 5.55 70.10
C GLU A 558 -57.13 5.28 68.86
N GLY A 559 -56.38 4.18 68.85
CA GLY A 559 -55.60 3.75 67.69
C GLY A 559 -56.50 3.36 66.54
N LEU A 560 -57.54 2.56 66.84
CA LEU A 560 -58.55 2.12 65.88
C LEU A 560 -59.29 3.31 65.24
N VAL A 561 -59.67 4.33 66.03
CA VAL A 561 -60.31 5.54 65.50
C VAL A 561 -59.36 6.31 64.57
N LYS A 562 -58.09 6.46 64.92
CA LYS A 562 -57.10 7.18 64.10
C LYS A 562 -56.83 6.46 62.78
N THR A 563 -56.73 5.12 62.77
CA THR A 563 -56.57 4.35 61.53
C THR A 563 -57.83 4.41 60.66
N VAL A 564 -59.04 4.32 61.25
CA VAL A 564 -60.31 4.52 60.51
C VAL A 564 -60.43 5.92 59.91
N GLU A 565 -60.00 6.97 60.63
CA GLU A 565 -60.04 8.34 60.14
C GLU A 565 -59.01 8.60 59.01
N GLN A 566 -57.83 7.97 59.06
CA GLN A 566 -56.88 7.98 57.95
C GLN A 566 -57.39 7.17 56.74
N VAL A 567 -58.03 6.03 56.98
CA VAL A 567 -58.68 5.21 55.95
C VAL A 567 -59.81 5.97 55.25
N MET A 568 -60.65 6.70 55.98
CA MET A 568 -61.72 7.52 55.40
C MET A 568 -61.20 8.65 54.50
N LYS A 569 -59.99 9.16 54.74
CA LYS A 569 -59.35 10.18 53.88
C LYS A 569 -58.87 9.65 52.52
N ILE A 570 -58.90 8.34 52.30
CA ILE A 570 -58.61 7.68 51.01
C ILE A 570 -59.91 7.49 50.18
N GLY A 571 -61.06 7.92 50.70
CA GLY A 571 -62.35 7.86 50.02
C GLY A 571 -63.22 6.65 50.40
N PRO A 572 -64.51 6.66 50.04
CA PRO A 572 -65.47 5.69 50.54
C PRO A 572 -65.21 4.26 50.02
N VAL A 573 -64.87 3.37 50.96
CA VAL A 573 -64.92 1.90 50.82
C VAL A 573 -64.04 1.31 49.70
N HIS A 574 -62.74 1.60 49.73
CA HIS A 574 -61.72 0.79 49.02
C HIS A 574 -60.64 0.22 49.95
N ALA A 575 -60.21 0.94 50.99
CA ALA A 575 -59.09 0.55 51.86
C ALA A 575 -59.32 -0.69 52.78
N LEU A 576 -60.45 -1.39 52.64
CA LEU A 576 -60.74 -2.67 53.34
C LEU A 576 -61.26 -3.76 52.39
N SER A 577 -61.25 -3.55 51.07
CA SER A 577 -61.56 -4.62 50.12
C SER A 577 -60.28 -5.41 49.78
N ALA A 578 -60.43 -6.73 49.64
CA ALA A 578 -59.36 -7.56 49.09
C ALA A 578 -58.93 -7.07 47.70
N GLU A 579 -59.86 -6.45 46.94
CA GLU A 579 -59.64 -5.81 45.64
C GLU A 579 -58.51 -4.76 45.65
N TYR A 580 -58.46 -3.88 46.66
CA TYR A 580 -57.45 -2.81 46.73
C TYR A 580 -56.06 -3.37 47.00
N TYR A 581 -55.91 -4.18 48.06
CA TYR A 581 -54.63 -4.82 48.39
C TYR A 581 -54.16 -5.78 47.29
N ARG A 582 -55.08 -6.51 46.65
CA ARG A 582 -54.80 -7.32 45.46
C ARG A 582 -54.29 -6.45 44.31
N THR A 583 -54.96 -5.35 43.98
CA THR A 583 -54.58 -4.47 42.88
C THR A 583 -53.23 -3.81 43.14
N GLN A 584 -52.97 -3.33 44.36
CA GLN A 584 -51.68 -2.76 44.75
C GLN A 584 -50.56 -3.82 44.73
N ALA A 585 -50.82 -5.05 45.20
CA ALA A 585 -49.87 -6.14 45.13
C ALA A 585 -49.58 -6.55 43.68
N PHE A 586 -50.58 -6.62 42.80
CA PHE A 586 -50.38 -6.87 41.37
C PHE A 586 -49.64 -5.73 40.67
N ALA A 587 -49.87 -4.47 41.05
CA ALA A 587 -49.11 -3.33 40.54
C ALA A 587 -47.64 -3.40 40.96
N ASN A 588 -47.37 -3.63 42.25
CA ASN A 588 -46.01 -3.76 42.79
C ASN A 588 -45.27 -4.98 42.20
N LEU A 589 -45.93 -6.15 42.11
CA LEU A 589 -45.36 -7.33 41.47
C LEU A 589 -45.11 -7.13 39.96
N ARG A 590 -45.91 -6.29 39.29
CA ARG A 590 -45.70 -5.96 37.87
C ARG A 590 -44.52 -5.00 37.67
N THR A 591 -44.34 -4.00 38.54
CA THR A 591 -43.17 -3.12 38.49
C THR A 591 -41.89 -3.85 38.90
N GLU A 592 -41.95 -4.72 39.92
CA GLU A 592 -40.82 -5.57 40.30
C GLU A 592 -40.45 -6.57 39.19
N ASN A 593 -41.42 -7.26 38.57
CA ASN A 593 -41.13 -8.14 37.43
C ASN A 593 -40.52 -7.36 36.26
N ALA A 594 -41.01 -6.14 35.95
CA ALA A 594 -40.44 -5.30 34.91
C ALA A 594 -38.97 -4.91 35.22
N GLN A 595 -38.69 -4.48 36.45
CA GLN A 595 -37.33 -4.19 36.91
C GLN A 595 -36.42 -5.43 36.85
N LYS A 596 -36.94 -6.60 37.21
CA LYS A 596 -36.20 -7.87 37.16
C LYS A 596 -35.97 -8.36 35.73
N THR A 597 -36.90 -8.15 34.78
CA THR A 597 -36.64 -8.41 33.36
C THR A 597 -35.58 -7.47 32.80
N ASP A 598 -35.61 -6.19 33.19
CA ASP A 598 -34.61 -5.18 32.84
C ASP A 598 -33.20 -5.53 33.35
N GLU A 599 -33.09 -5.93 34.62
CA GLU A 599 -31.85 -6.43 35.23
C GLU A 599 -31.33 -7.68 34.50
N LEU A 600 -32.21 -8.63 34.20
CA LEU A 600 -31.87 -9.89 33.52
C LEU A 600 -31.44 -9.64 32.06
N GLU A 601 -32.07 -8.70 31.35
CA GLU A 601 -31.63 -8.29 30.01
C GLU A 601 -30.28 -7.56 30.04
N LYS A 602 -30.05 -6.65 31.00
CA LYS A 602 -28.75 -5.98 31.21
C LYS A 602 -27.66 -7.01 31.54
N ALA A 603 -27.96 -7.99 32.39
CA ALA A 603 -27.05 -9.10 32.70
C ALA A 603 -26.75 -9.98 31.46
N ARG A 604 -27.76 -10.32 30.65
CA ARG A 604 -27.59 -11.07 29.39
C ARG A 604 -26.71 -10.33 28.39
N LYS A 605 -26.92 -9.01 28.21
CA LYS A 605 -26.07 -8.16 27.37
C LYS A 605 -24.62 -8.18 27.88
N ARG A 606 -24.42 -8.00 29.19
CA ARG A 606 -23.07 -8.01 29.77
C ARG A 606 -22.38 -9.38 29.69
N ILE A 607 -23.12 -10.49 29.78
CA ILE A 607 -22.60 -11.84 29.52
C ILE A 607 -22.16 -11.97 28.06
N ALA A 608 -22.98 -11.56 27.09
CA ALA A 608 -22.63 -11.62 25.67
C ALA A 608 -21.42 -10.75 25.30
N GLU A 609 -21.27 -9.58 25.93
CA GLU A 609 -20.07 -8.73 25.80
C GLU A 609 -18.81 -9.44 26.33
N LEU A 610 -18.91 -10.08 27.50
CA LEU A 610 -17.79 -10.81 28.12
C LEU A 610 -17.44 -12.10 27.36
N GLU A 611 -18.44 -12.80 26.80
CA GLU A 611 -18.23 -13.95 25.91
C GLU A 611 -17.44 -13.54 24.65
N ALA A 612 -17.80 -12.42 24.03
CA ALA A 612 -17.08 -11.88 22.87
C ALA A 612 -15.64 -11.47 23.23
N GLN A 613 -15.46 -10.69 24.31
CA GLN A 613 -14.13 -10.26 24.78
C GLN A 613 -13.22 -11.44 25.14
N ASN A 614 -13.76 -12.49 25.76
CA ASN A 614 -13.02 -13.72 26.06
C ASN A 614 -12.70 -14.54 24.79
N GLY A 615 -13.55 -14.50 23.77
CA GLY A 615 -13.28 -15.07 22.45
C GLY A 615 -12.12 -14.37 21.72
N ASP A 616 -12.10 -13.03 21.74
CA ASP A 616 -11.02 -12.23 21.17
C ASP A 616 -9.70 -12.43 21.92
N GLN A 617 -9.72 -12.40 23.26
CA GLN A 617 -8.53 -12.70 24.07
C GLN A 617 -8.03 -14.13 23.87
N ALA A 618 -8.93 -15.11 23.70
CA ALA A 618 -8.54 -16.48 23.38
C ALA A 618 -7.85 -16.58 22.01
N ARG A 619 -8.29 -15.81 20.99
CA ARG A 619 -7.62 -15.70 19.69
C ARG A 619 -6.24 -15.05 19.81
N GLU A 620 -6.15 -13.91 20.50
CA GLU A 620 -4.90 -13.17 20.71
C GLU A 620 -3.86 -14.02 21.45
N ILE A 621 -4.26 -14.70 22.53
CA ILE A 621 -3.40 -15.63 23.28
C ILE A 621 -2.97 -16.82 22.42
N LEU A 622 -3.78 -17.27 21.46
CA LEU A 622 -3.43 -18.36 20.56
C LEU A 622 -2.37 -17.89 19.55
N LEU A 623 -2.58 -16.74 18.91
CA LEU A 623 -1.63 -16.11 17.98
C LEU A 623 -0.27 -15.85 18.66
N LEU A 624 -0.26 -15.19 19.82
CA LEU A 624 0.98 -14.90 20.56
C LEU A 624 1.74 -16.18 20.98
N LYS A 625 1.03 -17.28 21.27
CA LYS A 625 1.66 -18.58 21.54
C LYS A 625 2.22 -19.22 20.27
N THR A 626 1.56 -19.07 19.13
CA THR A 626 2.04 -19.63 17.86
C THR A 626 3.21 -18.84 17.29
N ASP A 627 3.22 -17.52 17.46
CA ASP A 627 4.36 -16.67 17.10
C ASP A 627 5.59 -17.01 17.96
N LEU A 628 5.41 -17.17 19.27
CA LEU A 628 6.48 -17.62 20.18
C LEU A 628 7.01 -19.02 19.78
N SER A 629 6.10 -19.97 19.53
CA SER A 629 6.43 -21.32 19.07
C SER A 629 7.09 -21.35 17.68
N ALA A 630 6.81 -20.38 16.81
CA ALA A 630 7.41 -20.25 15.49
C ALA A 630 8.82 -19.66 15.53
N VAL A 631 9.12 -18.77 16.50
CA VAL A 631 10.46 -18.22 16.74
C VAL A 631 11.43 -19.28 17.29
N GLU A 632 10.93 -20.30 18.00
CA GLU A 632 11.74 -21.38 18.58
C GLU A 632 12.09 -22.51 17.59
N LYS A 633 11.63 -22.49 16.33
CA LYS A 633 11.65 -23.67 15.43
C LYS A 633 12.15 -23.35 14.02
N ASP A 634 12.54 -24.41 13.30
CA ASP A 634 13.00 -24.32 11.92
C ASP A 634 11.92 -23.77 10.99
N SER A 635 12.34 -23.00 9.98
CA SER A 635 11.46 -22.14 9.18
C SER A 635 10.32 -22.85 8.44
N ILE A 636 10.43 -24.16 8.20
CA ILE A 636 9.36 -24.98 7.60
C ILE A 636 8.32 -25.38 8.66
N GLU A 637 8.76 -25.87 9.82
CA GLU A 637 7.86 -26.24 10.93
C GLU A 637 7.14 -25.02 11.52
N ALA A 638 7.83 -23.89 11.60
CA ALA A 638 7.26 -22.60 11.97
C ALA A 638 6.15 -22.17 10.99
N LEU A 639 6.37 -22.33 9.68
CA LEU A 639 5.39 -22.02 8.63
C LEU A 639 4.16 -22.94 8.69
N ASP A 640 4.33 -24.23 8.94
CA ASP A 640 3.20 -25.16 9.02
C ASP A 640 2.39 -24.98 10.30
N GLN A 641 3.04 -24.70 11.44
CA GLN A 641 2.34 -24.35 12.69
C GLN A 641 1.57 -23.03 12.58
N LEU A 642 2.11 -22.03 11.88
CA LEU A 642 1.39 -20.78 11.62
C LEU A 642 0.17 -20.99 10.72
N LYS A 643 0.26 -21.89 9.71
CA LYS A 643 -0.90 -22.29 8.90
C LYS A 643 -1.95 -23.02 9.73
N ASP A 644 -1.56 -23.93 10.62
CA ASP A 644 -2.50 -24.66 11.47
C ASP A 644 -3.21 -23.71 12.47
N ALA A 645 -2.48 -22.71 12.98
CA ALA A 645 -3.03 -21.62 13.79
C ALA A 645 -4.06 -20.78 13.02
N ASP A 646 -3.70 -20.28 11.84
CA ASP A 646 -4.58 -19.51 10.96
C ASP A 646 -5.82 -20.31 10.52
N ASN A 647 -5.65 -21.58 10.18
CA ASN A 647 -6.75 -22.50 9.91
C ASN A 647 -7.69 -22.66 11.12
N LEU A 648 -7.17 -22.65 12.34
CA LEU A 648 -7.96 -22.78 13.57
C LEU A 648 -8.71 -21.48 13.91
N VAL A 649 -8.06 -20.32 13.77
CA VAL A 649 -8.68 -19.00 13.91
C VAL A 649 -9.76 -18.79 12.83
N SER A 650 -9.48 -19.13 11.58
CA SER A 650 -10.44 -19.07 10.47
C SER A 650 -11.68 -19.94 10.73
N LYS A 651 -11.51 -21.18 11.23
CA LYS A 651 -12.63 -22.05 11.63
C LYS A 651 -13.42 -21.49 12.81
N SER A 652 -12.75 -20.83 13.77
CA SER A 652 -13.39 -20.16 14.91
C SER A 652 -14.26 -18.99 14.46
N LEU A 653 -13.72 -18.10 13.61
CA LEU A 653 -14.43 -16.95 13.04
C LEU A 653 -15.58 -17.38 12.12
N GLN A 654 -15.41 -18.45 11.33
CA GLN A 654 -16.50 -19.04 10.54
C GLN A 654 -17.64 -19.54 11.45
N GLY A 655 -17.30 -20.25 12.54
CA GLY A 655 -18.29 -20.70 13.52
C GLY A 655 -19.00 -19.55 14.25
N GLU A 656 -18.34 -18.42 14.47
CA GLU A 656 -18.98 -17.21 14.99
C GLU A 656 -19.88 -16.52 13.96
N LEU A 657 -19.49 -16.45 12.70
CA LEU A 657 -20.33 -15.97 11.59
C LEU A 657 -21.61 -16.80 11.44
N ASP A 658 -21.51 -18.13 11.50
CA ASP A 658 -22.67 -19.01 11.37
C ASP A 658 -23.59 -18.96 12.61
N ARG A 659 -23.04 -18.76 13.82
CA ARG A 659 -23.84 -18.43 15.02
C ARG A 659 -24.54 -17.07 14.91
N LEU A 660 -23.88 -16.06 14.32
CA LEU A 660 -24.48 -14.74 14.10
C LEU A 660 -25.60 -14.79 13.07
N ARG A 661 -25.40 -15.54 11.97
CA ARG A 661 -26.44 -15.84 10.97
C ARG A 661 -27.64 -16.52 11.61
N GLU A 662 -27.43 -17.51 12.48
CA GLU A 662 -28.54 -18.20 13.12
C GLU A 662 -29.29 -17.31 14.14
N ARG A 663 -28.57 -16.52 14.95
CA ARG A 663 -29.20 -15.49 15.80
C ARG A 663 -30.00 -14.48 14.98
N TYR A 664 -29.52 -14.09 13.79
CA TYR A 664 -30.24 -13.21 12.86
C TYR A 664 -31.49 -13.90 12.26
N ASN A 665 -31.38 -15.16 11.83
CA ASN A 665 -32.50 -15.95 11.33
C ASN A 665 -33.63 -16.05 12.36
N VAL A 666 -33.28 -16.36 13.63
CA VAL A 666 -34.23 -16.42 14.74
C VAL A 666 -34.89 -15.06 14.97
N ALA A 667 -34.12 -13.95 15.03
CA ALA A 667 -34.68 -12.61 15.21
C ALA A 667 -35.60 -12.18 14.04
N VAL A 668 -35.31 -12.60 12.80
CA VAL A 668 -36.19 -12.38 11.64
C VAL A 668 -37.47 -13.22 11.75
N ALA A 669 -37.38 -14.48 12.19
CA ALA A 669 -38.53 -15.34 12.41
C ALA A 669 -39.43 -14.82 13.56
N GLU A 670 -38.85 -14.35 14.66
CA GLU A 670 -39.58 -13.69 15.75
C GLU A 670 -40.29 -12.41 15.27
N ARG A 671 -39.59 -11.56 14.50
CA ARG A 671 -40.19 -10.36 13.89
C ARG A 671 -41.38 -10.69 12.99
N ASP A 672 -41.28 -11.75 12.17
CA ASP A 672 -42.34 -12.11 11.25
C ASP A 672 -43.50 -12.86 11.95
N ALA A 673 -43.23 -13.60 13.03
CA ALA A 673 -44.26 -14.08 13.95
C ALA A 673 -45.00 -12.91 14.64
N GLN A 674 -44.29 -11.89 15.13
CA GLN A 674 -44.88 -10.68 15.71
C GLN A 674 -45.75 -9.93 14.69
N LYS A 675 -45.33 -9.83 13.43
CA LYS A 675 -46.16 -9.26 12.35
C LYS A 675 -47.42 -10.07 12.09
N SER A 676 -47.31 -11.41 12.03
CA SER A 676 -48.48 -12.29 11.86
C SER A 676 -49.46 -12.14 13.02
N GLN A 677 -48.96 -12.11 14.27
CA GLN A 677 -49.77 -11.85 15.46
C GLN A 677 -50.44 -10.46 15.43
N LEU A 678 -49.74 -9.42 14.99
CA LEU A 678 -50.31 -8.08 14.84
C LEU A 678 -51.40 -8.05 13.75
N ILE A 679 -51.19 -8.70 12.61
CA ILE A 679 -52.18 -8.84 11.54
C ILE A 679 -53.41 -9.61 12.05
N GLU A 680 -53.22 -10.70 12.79
CA GLU A 680 -54.31 -11.47 13.38
C GLU A 680 -55.07 -10.68 14.45
N ALA A 681 -54.38 -9.93 15.31
CA ALA A 681 -55.00 -9.05 16.30
C ALA A 681 -55.80 -7.90 15.65
N LEU A 682 -55.31 -7.33 14.54
CA LEU A 682 -56.04 -6.33 13.76
C LEU A 682 -57.26 -6.93 13.05
N LEU A 683 -57.15 -8.14 12.48
CA LEU A 683 -58.28 -8.87 11.90
C LEU A 683 -59.31 -9.28 12.97
N ALA A 684 -58.87 -9.64 14.18
CA ALA A 684 -59.74 -9.89 15.32
C ALA A 684 -60.46 -8.61 15.79
N LYS A 685 -59.74 -7.47 15.84
CA LYS A 685 -60.32 -6.15 16.12
C LYS A 685 -61.37 -5.76 15.07
N ASP A 686 -61.13 -5.99 13.79
CA ASP A 686 -62.10 -5.73 12.72
C ASP A 686 -63.31 -6.69 12.77
N ARG A 687 -63.11 -7.96 13.15
CA ARG A 687 -64.22 -8.91 13.40
C ARG A 687 -65.08 -8.46 14.59
N LEU A 688 -64.46 -8.04 15.69
CA LEU A 688 -65.16 -7.52 16.87
C LEU A 688 -65.87 -6.19 16.58
N ARG A 689 -65.25 -5.32 15.77
CA ARG A 689 -65.89 -4.09 15.28
C ARG A 689 -67.14 -4.43 14.47
N LYS A 690 -67.05 -5.35 13.50
CA LYS A 690 -68.20 -5.80 12.71
C LYS A 690 -69.29 -6.39 13.59
N ALA A 691 -68.96 -7.29 14.50
CA ALA A 691 -69.94 -7.84 15.46
C ALA A 691 -70.60 -6.76 16.35
N ALA A 692 -69.93 -5.64 16.62
CA ALA A 692 -70.50 -4.49 17.34
C ALA A 692 -71.30 -3.52 16.44
N GLU A 693 -71.07 -3.54 15.12
CA GLU A 693 -71.87 -2.84 14.11
C GLU A 693 -73.13 -3.68 13.78
N ASP A 694 -72.97 -4.97 13.46
CA ASP A 694 -74.05 -5.96 13.32
C ASP A 694 -74.93 -6.02 14.59
N GLY A 695 -74.32 -5.95 15.79
CA GLY A 695 -75.03 -5.89 17.06
C GLY A 695 -75.83 -4.60 17.30
N LYS A 696 -75.39 -3.48 16.71
CA LYS A 696 -76.18 -2.23 16.66
C LYS A 696 -77.33 -2.35 15.68
N ASP A 697 -77.09 -2.93 14.50
CA ASP A 697 -78.13 -3.14 13.48
C ASP A 697 -79.23 -4.08 14.01
N ILE A 698 -78.89 -5.06 14.85
CA ILE A 698 -79.86 -5.87 15.62
C ILE A 698 -80.62 -5.02 16.66
N GLN A 699 -79.94 -4.13 17.40
CA GLN A 699 -80.62 -3.19 18.32
C GLN A 699 -81.57 -2.22 17.59
N GLU A 700 -81.21 -1.76 16.39
CA GLU A 700 -82.03 -0.87 15.56
C GLU A 700 -83.18 -1.60 14.86
N ALA A 701 -83.01 -2.89 14.55
CA ALA A 701 -84.09 -3.76 14.09
C ALA A 701 -85.13 -4.05 15.20
N VAL A 702 -84.67 -4.32 16.43
CA VAL A 702 -85.52 -4.58 17.61
C VAL A 702 -86.26 -3.30 18.08
N ALA A 703 -85.74 -2.11 17.78
CA ALA A 703 -86.39 -0.84 18.10
C ALA A 703 -87.73 -0.57 17.36
N LYS A 704 -88.20 -1.50 16.51
CA LYS A 704 -89.47 -1.41 15.78
C LYS A 704 -90.68 -2.01 16.51
N ASP A 705 -90.47 -2.75 17.60
CA ASP A 705 -91.54 -3.36 18.40
C ASP A 705 -91.82 -2.51 19.66
N PRO A 706 -93.01 -1.91 19.84
CA PRO A 706 -93.24 -0.84 20.82
C PRO A 706 -93.04 -1.26 22.28
N ASP A 707 -93.37 -2.49 22.67
CA ASP A 707 -93.18 -2.96 24.06
C ASP A 707 -91.69 -3.20 24.37
N VAL A 708 -90.93 -3.72 23.41
CA VAL A 708 -89.48 -3.95 23.58
C VAL A 708 -88.72 -2.61 23.57
N ALA A 709 -89.16 -1.64 22.75
CA ALA A 709 -88.58 -0.31 22.69
C ALA A 709 -88.67 0.45 24.03
N GLU A 710 -89.70 0.20 24.86
CA GLU A 710 -89.79 0.82 26.19
C GLU A 710 -88.87 0.16 27.22
N ALA A 711 -88.70 -1.17 27.16
CA ALA A 711 -87.72 -1.89 27.98
C ALA A 711 -86.27 -1.47 27.64
N VAL A 712 -85.94 -1.42 26.34
CA VAL A 712 -84.62 -0.98 25.85
C VAL A 712 -84.36 0.50 26.15
N LYS A 713 -85.39 1.37 26.18
CA LYS A 713 -85.25 2.75 26.70
C LYS A 713 -84.93 2.76 28.19
N LYS A 714 -85.64 1.98 29.01
CA LYS A 714 -85.37 1.88 30.47
C LYS A 714 -84.01 1.26 30.78
N GLU A 715 -83.46 0.43 29.90
CA GLU A 715 -82.11 -0.11 30.01
C GLU A 715 -81.04 0.86 29.49
N ASN A 716 -81.27 1.54 28.36
CA ASN A 716 -80.39 2.61 27.89
C ASN A 716 -80.35 3.78 28.87
N GLU A 717 -81.46 4.17 29.51
CA GLU A 717 -81.45 5.13 30.62
C GLU A 717 -80.62 4.65 31.80
N LYS A 718 -80.61 3.35 32.14
CA LYS A 718 -79.72 2.81 33.18
C LYS A 718 -78.27 2.87 32.73
N ILE A 719 -77.96 2.52 31.49
CA ILE A 719 -76.61 2.60 30.91
C ILE A 719 -76.14 4.05 30.85
N GLU A 720 -77.02 4.99 30.53
CA GLU A 720 -76.73 6.43 30.48
C GLU A 720 -76.59 7.02 31.89
N LYS A 721 -77.39 6.60 32.87
CA LYS A 721 -77.20 6.92 34.30
C LYS A 721 -75.94 6.26 34.88
N LEU A 722 -75.50 5.11 34.37
CA LEU A 722 -74.22 4.48 34.70
C LEU A 722 -73.03 5.17 34.01
N ARG A 723 -73.22 5.71 32.80
CA ARG A 723 -72.23 6.55 32.11
C ARG A 723 -72.11 7.93 32.76
N ALA A 724 -73.22 8.54 33.15
CA ALA A 724 -73.25 9.77 33.95
C ALA A 724 -72.54 9.54 35.29
N ARG A 725 -72.84 8.45 36.01
CA ARG A 725 -72.09 8.07 37.22
C ARG A 725 -70.62 7.72 36.97
N LEU A 726 -70.24 7.26 35.79
CA LEU A 726 -68.84 7.08 35.40
C LEU A 726 -68.16 8.41 35.06
N LEU A 727 -68.88 9.39 34.50
CA LEU A 727 -68.42 10.77 34.39
C LEU A 727 -68.27 11.39 35.77
N GLU A 728 -69.30 11.40 36.62
CA GLU A 728 -69.24 11.89 38.01
C GLU A 728 -68.08 11.23 38.79
N ARG A 729 -67.85 9.92 38.62
CA ARG A 729 -66.71 9.22 39.26
C ARG A 729 -65.35 9.60 38.69
N ASN A 730 -65.28 10.05 37.43
CA ASN A 730 -64.06 10.56 36.82
C ASN A 730 -63.85 12.06 37.13
N GLU A 731 -64.91 12.87 37.23
CA GLU A 731 -64.89 14.28 37.65
C GLU A 731 -64.54 14.41 39.14
N VAL A 732 -65.00 13.47 39.98
CA VAL A 732 -64.54 13.31 41.38
C VAL A 732 -63.08 12.85 41.47
N SER A 733 -62.44 12.47 40.35
CA SER A 733 -60.99 12.26 40.29
C SER A 733 -60.20 13.54 39.96
N GLU A 734 -60.85 14.70 39.79
CA GLU A 734 -60.24 15.91 39.22
C GLU A 734 -60.32 17.15 40.14
N PHE A 735 -59.89 17.00 41.40
CA PHE A 735 -59.40 18.09 42.27
C PHE A 735 -58.50 17.45 43.36
N GLN A 736 -57.27 17.87 43.63
CA GLN A 736 -56.76 19.25 43.81
C GLN A 736 -55.36 19.49 43.19
N PRO A 737 -54.88 20.76 43.09
CA PRO A 737 -53.80 21.15 42.20
C PRO A 737 -52.39 21.19 42.82
N SER A 738 -51.36 21.21 41.97
CA SER A 738 -50.11 21.95 42.20
C SER A 738 -49.42 22.32 40.88
N THR A 739 -49.00 23.57 40.79
CA THR A 739 -48.27 24.27 39.73
C THR A 739 -47.28 23.45 38.88
N GLU A 740 -47.49 23.45 37.57
CA GLU A 740 -46.43 23.34 36.55
C GLU A 740 -46.60 24.48 35.53
N ASN A 741 -45.49 25.00 34.98
CA ASN A 741 -45.52 26.09 34.00
C ASN A 741 -45.44 25.51 32.58
N GLU A 742 -46.45 25.81 31.76
CA GLU A 742 -46.44 25.89 30.28
C GLU A 742 -45.39 25.04 29.52
N GLU A 743 -45.70 23.76 29.25
CA GLU A 743 -45.21 23.06 28.05
C GLU A 743 -46.39 22.61 27.18
N GLU A 744 -46.40 23.00 25.90
CA GLU A 744 -47.45 22.66 24.94
C GLU A 744 -47.30 21.23 24.39
N SER A 745 -48.43 20.53 24.24
CA SER A 745 -48.50 19.20 23.65
C SER A 745 -48.30 19.21 22.12
N PRO A 746 -47.31 18.49 21.56
CA PRO A 746 -47.16 18.35 20.11
C PRO A 746 -48.20 17.37 19.53
N GLN A 747 -49.14 17.89 18.74
CA GLN A 747 -50.02 17.06 17.93
C GLN A 747 -49.25 16.30 16.84
N GLU A 748 -49.75 15.14 16.43
CA GLU A 748 -49.32 14.47 15.19
C GLU A 748 -49.64 15.36 13.97
N CYS A 749 -48.63 16.03 13.41
CA CYS A 749 -48.79 16.80 12.18
C CYS A 749 -47.51 16.71 11.33
N TRP A 750 -47.64 16.27 10.07
CA TRP A 750 -46.50 15.99 9.19
C TRP A 750 -45.76 17.27 8.79
N PRO A 751 -44.46 17.45 9.11
CA PRO A 751 -43.74 18.67 8.80
C PRO A 751 -43.36 18.75 7.31
N ARG A 752 -44.14 19.52 6.55
CA ARG A 752 -43.78 19.99 5.20
C ARG A 752 -42.65 21.02 5.31
N VAL A 753 -41.40 20.56 5.29
CA VAL A 753 -40.21 21.43 5.45
C VAL A 753 -40.12 22.48 4.34
N SER A 754 -40.37 23.74 4.69
CA SER A 754 -40.01 24.91 3.89
C SER A 754 -38.58 25.36 4.21
N TRP A 755 -37.78 25.65 3.19
CA TRP A 755 -36.40 26.08 3.35
C TRP A 755 -36.31 27.58 3.69
N SER A 756 -35.81 27.90 4.88
CA SER A 756 -35.50 29.27 5.32
C SER A 756 -34.17 29.30 6.06
N LEU A 757 -33.18 30.02 5.52
CA LEU A 757 -31.88 30.26 6.16
C LEU A 757 -31.90 31.54 7.02
N PRO A 758 -31.50 31.49 8.31
CA PRO A 758 -31.04 32.65 9.07
C PRO A 758 -29.51 32.88 8.88
N PRO A 759 -28.99 34.07 9.24
CA PRO A 759 -27.69 34.53 8.75
C PRO A 759 -26.49 34.29 9.67
N THR A 760 -25.30 34.46 9.07
CA THR A 760 -23.95 34.48 9.66
C THR A 760 -23.81 35.34 10.92
N ALA A 761 -23.18 34.80 11.96
CA ALA A 761 -22.55 35.56 13.04
C ALA A 761 -21.20 34.93 13.44
N LEU A 762 -20.16 35.76 13.56
CA LEU A 762 -18.83 35.38 14.07
C LEU A 762 -18.77 35.55 15.60
N PRO A 763 -17.94 34.76 16.28
CA PRO A 763 -17.07 35.31 17.32
C PRO A 763 -15.58 34.98 17.11
N GLN A 764 -14.70 35.79 17.71
CA GLN A 764 -13.26 35.56 17.81
C GLN A 764 -12.85 35.06 19.22
N PRO A 765 -11.61 34.56 19.43
CA PRO A 765 -11.32 33.56 20.47
C PRO A 765 -10.75 34.12 21.80
N ALA A 766 -10.76 33.27 22.84
CA ALA A 766 -9.99 33.48 24.07
C ALA A 766 -9.56 32.15 24.76
N SER A 767 -8.37 32.18 25.40
CA SER A 767 -7.88 31.36 26.52
C SER A 767 -7.99 29.81 26.53
N ALA A 768 -6.82 29.14 26.50
CA ALA A 768 -6.50 27.92 27.27
C ALA A 768 -6.06 28.32 28.72
N PRO A 769 -5.57 27.46 29.67
CA PRO A 769 -5.11 26.05 29.62
C PRO A 769 -5.66 25.21 30.83
N PRO A 770 -5.02 24.15 31.43
CA PRO A 770 -3.84 23.35 31.05
C PRO A 770 -3.94 21.79 31.18
N THR A 771 -3.04 21.12 30.44
CA THR A 771 -2.38 19.81 30.66
C THR A 771 -3.01 18.68 31.50
N THR A 772 -3.33 17.57 30.82
CA THR A 772 -3.09 16.15 31.18
C THR A 772 -3.26 15.31 29.88
N THR A 773 -2.73 14.08 29.65
CA THR A 773 -1.59 13.30 30.20
C THR A 773 -1.16 12.26 29.12
N SER A 774 -0.06 11.52 29.33
CA SER A 774 0.53 10.47 28.48
C SER A 774 -0.25 9.12 28.48
N HIS A 775 0.03 8.06 27.68
CA HIS A 775 1.20 7.61 26.88
C HIS A 775 0.78 6.86 25.58
N PRO A 776 1.70 6.46 24.67
CA PRO A 776 1.36 5.99 23.30
C PRO A 776 1.33 4.45 23.12
N CYS A 777 0.78 4.00 21.97
CA CYS A 777 1.12 2.69 21.39
C CYS A 777 1.20 2.71 19.85
N SER A 778 1.71 1.62 19.26
CA SER A 778 2.35 1.56 17.94
C SER A 778 1.44 1.40 16.72
N ARG A 779 1.98 1.75 15.55
CA ARG A 779 1.51 1.28 14.23
C ARG A 779 1.65 -0.26 14.15
N ILE A 780 0.70 -0.91 13.48
CA ILE A 780 0.98 -1.97 12.51
C ILE A 780 0.25 -1.59 11.22
N ALA A 781 0.84 -1.89 10.06
CA ALA A 781 0.22 -1.70 8.76
C ALA A 781 0.60 -2.89 7.87
N GLU A 782 -0.40 -3.62 7.38
CA GLU A 782 -0.22 -4.69 6.41
C GLU A 782 -1.01 -4.43 5.13
N SER A 783 -0.53 -4.99 4.03
CA SER A 783 -1.07 -4.78 2.68
C SER A 783 -1.42 -6.10 2.03
N ILE A 784 -2.71 -6.38 1.86
CA ILE A 784 -3.17 -7.52 1.06
C ILE A 784 -3.19 -7.11 -0.42
N LYS A 785 -2.35 -7.77 -1.22
CA LYS A 785 -2.39 -7.69 -2.69
C LYS A 785 -3.43 -8.69 -3.21
N LEU A 786 -4.29 -8.25 -4.11
CA LEU A 786 -4.95 -9.15 -5.06
C LEU A 786 -4.98 -8.53 -6.46
N SER A 787 -4.74 -9.37 -7.46
CA SER A 787 -4.66 -9.09 -8.89
C SER A 787 -5.73 -9.94 -9.61
N HIS A 788 -5.99 -9.94 -10.92
CA HIS A 788 -5.43 -9.26 -12.09
C HIS A 788 -6.39 -9.42 -13.30
N ILE A 789 -6.91 -8.36 -13.96
CA ILE A 789 -7.37 -8.34 -15.38
C ILE A 789 -7.29 -6.85 -15.83
N SER A 790 -6.36 -6.38 -16.69
CA SER A 790 -6.28 -6.48 -18.17
C SER A 790 -7.51 -5.88 -18.90
N ALA A 791 -7.47 -5.04 -19.94
CA ALA A 791 -6.43 -4.57 -20.89
C ALA A 791 -6.93 -3.24 -21.57
N PRO A 792 -6.27 -2.65 -22.60
CA PRO A 792 -4.91 -2.10 -22.66
C PRO A 792 -4.97 -0.58 -23.06
N PRO A 793 -4.05 0.10 -23.82
CA PRO A 793 -3.61 1.45 -23.40
C PRO A 793 -3.87 2.60 -24.38
N LEU A 794 -3.76 3.84 -23.89
CA LEU A 794 -3.46 5.03 -24.71
C LEU A 794 -2.26 5.78 -24.10
N THR A 795 -1.36 6.23 -24.97
CA THR A 795 -0.05 6.80 -24.60
C THR A 795 -0.09 8.32 -24.56
N HIS A 796 0.52 8.94 -23.54
CA HIS A 796 1.16 10.25 -23.65
C HIS A 796 2.26 10.43 -22.60
N ASN A 797 3.36 11.07 -22.99
CA ASN A 797 4.60 11.11 -22.21
C ASN A 797 4.61 12.22 -21.15
N ARG A 798 5.13 11.91 -19.96
CA ARG A 798 5.53 12.90 -18.94
C ARG A 798 7.01 12.67 -18.61
N PRO A 799 7.91 13.64 -18.83
CA PRO A 799 9.34 13.43 -18.61
C PRO A 799 9.68 13.37 -17.12
N GLU A 800 10.69 12.56 -16.81
CA GLU A 800 11.24 12.36 -15.47
C GLU A 800 11.92 13.63 -14.94
N ARG A 801 11.80 13.89 -13.63
CA ARG A 801 12.81 14.68 -12.92
C ARG A 801 13.86 13.71 -12.39
N ARG A 802 15.08 13.81 -12.91
CA ARG A 802 16.26 13.18 -12.30
C ARG A 802 16.74 14.04 -11.14
N ASP A 803 17.20 13.40 -10.08
CA ASP A 803 17.91 14.07 -9.00
C ASP A 803 19.22 14.68 -9.50
N MET A 804 19.57 15.83 -8.95
CA MET A 804 20.86 16.51 -9.14
C MET A 804 21.35 16.97 -7.78
N PRO A 805 22.58 16.64 -7.37
CA PRO A 805 23.11 17.05 -6.08
C PRO A 805 23.43 18.56 -6.05
N PRO A 806 23.41 19.20 -4.88
CA PRO A 806 23.81 20.61 -4.75
C PRO A 806 25.31 20.79 -5.00
N PRO A 807 25.73 21.81 -5.77
CA PRO A 807 27.15 22.11 -5.97
C PRO A 807 27.75 22.81 -4.74
N ALA A 808 28.95 22.38 -4.34
CA ALA A 808 29.72 23.07 -3.30
C ALA A 808 30.24 24.44 -3.80
N PRO A 809 30.30 25.47 -2.94
CA PRO A 809 30.77 26.80 -3.32
C PRO A 809 32.29 26.80 -3.57
N ARG A 810 32.72 27.32 -4.73
CA ARG A 810 34.12 27.72 -4.95
C ARG A 810 34.34 29.11 -4.38
N ALA A 811 35.41 29.28 -3.60
CA ALA A 811 35.89 30.59 -3.20
C ALA A 811 36.35 31.41 -4.42
N MET A 812 36.12 32.72 -4.38
CA MET A 812 36.68 33.72 -5.29
C MET A 812 37.17 34.91 -4.45
N SER A 813 38.31 35.48 -4.81
CA SER A 813 39.01 36.48 -3.99
C SER A 813 38.43 37.89 -4.12
N ILE A 814 38.54 38.67 -3.04
CA ILE A 814 38.19 40.10 -3.02
C ILE A 814 39.29 40.90 -3.74
N HIS A 815 38.92 41.76 -4.70
CA HIS A 815 39.80 42.77 -5.31
C HIS A 815 38.99 44.02 -5.73
N GLY A 816 39.53 45.21 -5.47
CA GLY A 816 39.29 46.43 -6.27
C GLY A 816 38.04 47.28 -5.96
N PHE A 817 38.27 48.54 -5.58
CA PHE A 817 37.23 49.58 -5.49
C PHE A 817 36.74 50.03 -6.89
N GLY A 818 35.44 50.30 -7.02
CA GLY A 818 34.85 51.01 -8.17
C GLY A 818 33.32 51.08 -8.07
N PRO A 819 32.68 52.25 -8.27
CA PRO A 819 31.23 52.38 -8.11
C PRO A 819 30.44 51.83 -9.30
N ALA A 820 29.28 51.23 -9.00
CA ALA A 820 28.19 50.83 -9.91
C ALA A 820 28.50 49.77 -11.01
N PRO A 821 28.29 48.48 -10.66
CA PRO A 821 27.66 47.53 -11.57
C PRO A 821 26.26 47.07 -11.10
N TYR A 822 25.95 47.24 -9.81
CA TYR A 822 24.78 46.65 -9.15
C TYR A 822 23.43 47.15 -9.70
N SER A 823 23.32 48.45 -10.03
CA SER A 823 22.07 49.04 -10.53
C SER A 823 21.61 48.40 -11.84
N GLN A 824 22.50 48.30 -12.83
CA GLN A 824 22.18 47.71 -14.13
C GLN A 824 21.89 46.20 -14.04
N GLN A 825 22.45 45.51 -13.04
CA GLN A 825 22.15 44.09 -12.79
C GLN A 825 20.82 43.89 -12.05
N LEU A 826 20.46 44.81 -11.15
CA LEU A 826 19.13 44.88 -10.54
C LEU A 826 18.07 45.16 -11.60
N GLU A 827 18.27 46.18 -12.44
CA GLU A 827 17.37 46.60 -13.52
C GLU A 827 17.10 45.48 -14.54
N LYS A 828 18.14 44.74 -14.94
CA LYS A 828 18.01 43.52 -15.76
C LYS A 828 17.23 42.41 -15.05
N SER A 829 17.44 42.21 -13.75
CA SER A 829 16.68 41.25 -12.95
C SER A 829 15.21 41.65 -12.79
N GLU A 830 14.93 42.95 -12.67
CA GLU A 830 13.56 43.47 -12.57
C GLU A 830 12.83 43.38 -13.91
N GLN A 831 13.49 43.68 -15.02
CA GLN A 831 12.94 43.47 -16.36
C GLN A 831 12.68 41.98 -16.64
N GLN A 832 13.61 41.08 -16.29
CA GLN A 832 13.35 39.63 -16.36
C GLN A 832 12.16 39.21 -15.48
N ARG A 833 12.03 39.77 -14.27
CA ARG A 833 10.88 39.48 -13.40
C ARG A 833 9.56 40.01 -13.98
N VAL A 834 9.56 41.20 -14.56
CA VAL A 834 8.40 41.81 -15.22
C VAL A 834 7.99 41.02 -16.47
N ASP A 835 8.94 40.59 -17.30
CA ASP A 835 8.66 39.80 -18.50
C ASP A 835 8.19 38.38 -18.14
N LEU A 836 8.78 37.73 -17.12
CA LEU A 836 8.26 36.46 -16.59
C LEU A 836 6.84 36.64 -16.02
N GLN A 837 6.57 37.70 -15.27
CA GLN A 837 5.24 37.99 -14.75
C GLN A 837 4.24 38.30 -15.88
N ARG A 838 4.68 38.90 -16.98
CA ARG A 838 3.89 39.17 -18.19
C ARG A 838 3.60 37.89 -18.98
N GLN A 839 4.59 37.01 -19.14
CA GLN A 839 4.42 35.68 -19.75
C GLN A 839 3.48 34.80 -18.94
N LEU A 840 3.65 34.77 -17.61
CA LEU A 840 2.80 33.99 -16.69
C LEU A 840 1.35 34.52 -16.70
N LYS A 841 1.16 35.84 -16.73
CA LYS A 841 -0.16 36.47 -16.90
C LYS A 841 -0.78 36.19 -18.28
N ALA A 842 0.02 36.08 -19.34
CA ALA A 842 -0.45 35.70 -20.67
C ALA A 842 -0.83 34.20 -20.74
N ALA A 843 -0.05 33.32 -20.11
CA ALA A 843 -0.35 31.89 -19.99
C ALA A 843 -1.65 31.65 -19.21
N LEU A 844 -1.80 32.23 -18.01
CA LEU A 844 -3.03 32.18 -17.23
C LEU A 844 -4.23 32.77 -17.99
N GLY A 845 -4.03 33.84 -18.78
CA GLY A 845 -5.07 34.40 -19.65
C GLY A 845 -5.49 33.44 -20.76
N GLY A 846 -4.54 32.71 -21.36
CA GLY A 846 -4.79 31.67 -22.35
C GLY A 846 -5.52 30.45 -21.77
N GLU A 847 -5.09 29.97 -20.60
CA GLU A 847 -5.75 28.87 -19.88
C GLU A 847 -7.17 29.25 -19.44
N ALA A 848 -7.36 30.45 -18.90
CA ALA A 848 -8.69 30.97 -18.56
C ALA A 848 -9.61 31.08 -19.79
N ALA A 849 -9.09 31.58 -20.93
CA ALA A 849 -9.85 31.65 -22.18
C ALA A 849 -10.20 30.26 -22.73
N ALA A 850 -9.29 29.29 -22.61
CA ALA A 850 -9.53 27.90 -23.01
C ALA A 850 -10.59 27.24 -22.10
N ALA A 851 -10.45 27.36 -20.78
CA ALA A 851 -11.42 26.86 -19.81
C ALA A 851 -12.81 27.48 -20.03
N GLN A 852 -12.89 28.80 -20.28
CA GLN A 852 -14.16 29.46 -20.52
C GLN A 852 -14.79 29.11 -21.89
N LYS A 853 -13.99 28.66 -22.86
CA LYS A 853 -14.49 28.04 -24.10
C LYS A 853 -15.06 26.64 -23.85
N VAL A 854 -14.40 25.83 -23.02
CA VAL A 854 -14.91 24.50 -22.59
C VAL A 854 -16.22 24.65 -21.81
N ILE A 855 -16.28 25.57 -20.83
CA ILE A 855 -17.51 25.86 -20.07
C ILE A 855 -18.67 26.26 -21.01
N LYS A 856 -18.42 27.11 -22.01
CA LYS A 856 -19.44 27.49 -23.00
C LYS A 856 -19.89 26.34 -23.91
N ASN A 857 -19.05 25.33 -24.16
CA ASN A 857 -19.46 24.12 -24.87
C ASN A 857 -20.31 23.22 -23.97
N LEU A 858 -19.86 22.94 -22.74
CA LEU A 858 -20.63 22.15 -21.75
C LEU A 858 -22.00 22.79 -21.44
N GLN A 859 -22.10 24.12 -21.40
CA GLN A 859 -23.38 24.83 -21.27
C GLN A 859 -24.31 24.62 -22.47
N ARG A 860 -23.78 24.51 -23.70
CA ARG A 860 -24.57 24.20 -24.90
C ARG A 860 -24.99 22.74 -24.94
N GLU A 861 -24.11 21.83 -24.54
CA GLU A 861 -24.39 20.39 -24.45
C GLU A 861 -25.46 20.13 -23.39
N ASN A 862 -25.36 20.73 -22.20
CA ASN A 862 -26.41 20.66 -21.19
C ASN A 862 -27.74 21.28 -21.67
N ALA A 863 -27.72 22.38 -22.43
CA ALA A 863 -28.94 22.96 -23.02
C ALA A 863 -29.58 22.06 -24.09
N LEU A 864 -28.77 21.35 -24.89
CA LEU A 864 -29.25 20.35 -25.85
C LEU A 864 -29.79 19.10 -25.14
N MET A 865 -29.12 18.62 -24.10
CA MET A 865 -29.61 17.51 -23.28
C MET A 865 -30.90 17.86 -22.55
N ALA A 866 -31.01 19.07 -21.98
CA ALA A 866 -32.23 19.54 -21.32
C ALA A 866 -33.41 19.69 -22.30
N THR A 867 -33.19 20.22 -23.51
CA THR A 867 -34.26 20.33 -24.51
C THR A 867 -34.64 18.97 -25.11
N ALA A 868 -33.68 18.07 -25.34
CA ALA A 868 -33.96 16.69 -25.76
C ALA A 868 -34.70 15.88 -24.68
N TRP A 869 -34.34 16.06 -23.40
CA TRP A 869 -35.03 15.44 -22.27
C TRP A 869 -36.44 16.00 -22.07
N TYR A 870 -36.64 17.31 -22.29
CA TYR A 870 -37.95 17.94 -22.26
C TYR A 870 -38.84 17.46 -23.42
N ASP A 871 -38.31 17.35 -24.64
CA ASP A 871 -39.03 16.79 -25.80
C ASP A 871 -39.37 15.30 -25.58
N LEU A 872 -38.43 14.50 -25.09
CA LEU A 872 -38.68 13.09 -24.72
C LEU A 872 -39.76 12.97 -23.63
N THR A 873 -39.69 13.80 -22.59
CA THR A 873 -40.67 13.81 -21.48
C THR A 873 -42.03 14.31 -21.95
N SER A 874 -42.08 15.33 -22.82
CA SER A 874 -43.29 15.82 -23.46
C SER A 874 -43.93 14.76 -24.35
N ARG A 875 -43.14 13.98 -25.10
CA ARG A 875 -43.62 12.81 -25.87
C ARG A 875 -44.13 11.70 -24.95
N LEU A 876 -43.46 11.41 -23.83
CA LEU A 876 -43.92 10.43 -22.84
C LEU A 876 -45.23 10.86 -22.18
N GLN A 877 -45.40 12.13 -21.83
CA GLN A 877 -46.63 12.69 -21.25
C GLN A 877 -47.77 12.83 -22.27
N SER A 878 -47.45 13.10 -23.55
CA SER A 878 -48.45 13.19 -24.64
C SER A 878 -48.84 11.84 -25.27
N ASN A 879 -48.34 10.70 -24.74
CA ASN A 879 -48.83 9.35 -25.08
C ASN A 879 -50.24 9.03 -24.53
N HIS A 880 -51.15 10.01 -24.61
CA HIS A 880 -52.58 9.75 -24.81
C HIS A 880 -53.01 9.93 -26.28
N VAL A 881 -52.12 10.44 -27.14
CA VAL A 881 -52.29 10.36 -28.61
C VAL A 881 -51.85 8.98 -29.09
N VAL A 882 -52.75 8.26 -29.75
CA VAL A 882 -52.51 6.89 -30.22
C VAL A 882 -51.42 6.87 -31.29
N LEU A 883 -50.27 6.27 -30.97
CA LEU A 883 -49.32 5.81 -31.99
C LEU A 883 -50.04 4.84 -32.93
N GLN A 884 -50.31 5.29 -34.15
CA GLN A 884 -51.05 4.57 -35.18
C GLN A 884 -50.24 3.36 -35.68
N ARG A 885 -50.31 2.26 -34.94
CA ARG A 885 -49.74 0.97 -35.34
C ARG A 885 -50.25 0.61 -36.73
N ARG A 886 -49.35 0.11 -37.58
CA ARG A 886 -49.68 -0.36 -38.94
C ARG A 886 -50.80 -1.41 -38.86
N GLN A 887 -51.72 -1.39 -39.82
CA GLN A 887 -52.80 -2.37 -39.87
C GLN A 887 -52.26 -3.74 -40.28
N ASP A 888 -52.00 -4.61 -39.32
CA ASP A 888 -51.87 -6.04 -39.58
C ASP A 888 -53.23 -6.61 -39.98
N ALA A 889 -53.27 -7.35 -41.10
CA ALA A 889 -54.51 -7.89 -41.64
C ALA A 889 -55.15 -8.91 -40.67
N PRO A 890 -56.46 -8.82 -40.38
CA PRO A 890 -57.11 -9.62 -39.34
C PRO A 890 -57.17 -11.12 -39.70
N ARG A 891 -56.19 -11.88 -39.20
CA ARG A 891 -56.11 -13.34 -39.41
C ARG A 891 -57.38 -14.07 -38.92
N SER A 892 -57.95 -13.67 -37.78
CA SER A 892 -59.20 -14.24 -37.24
C SER A 892 -60.46 -13.83 -38.04
N TRP A 893 -61.31 -14.82 -38.35
CA TRP A 893 -62.62 -14.64 -38.99
C TRP A 893 -63.57 -13.77 -38.16
N LEU A 894 -63.57 -13.93 -36.83
CA LEU A 894 -64.38 -13.13 -35.90
C LEU A 894 -64.02 -11.63 -35.93
N ASN A 895 -62.74 -11.29 -36.13
CA ASN A 895 -62.34 -9.88 -36.31
C ASN A 895 -62.78 -9.32 -37.68
N ARG A 896 -62.80 -10.14 -38.74
CA ARG A 896 -63.34 -9.71 -40.05
C ARG A 896 -64.83 -9.41 -39.98
N GLN A 897 -65.63 -10.25 -39.31
CA GLN A 897 -67.05 -9.94 -39.07
C GLN A 897 -67.24 -8.65 -38.26
N ARG A 898 -66.54 -8.48 -37.13
CA ARG A 898 -66.62 -7.25 -36.32
C ARG A 898 -66.24 -5.99 -37.12
N GLN A 899 -65.24 -6.09 -38.00
CA GLN A 899 -64.82 -4.98 -38.85
C GLN A 899 -65.82 -4.67 -39.98
N MET A 900 -66.48 -5.68 -40.56
CA MET A 900 -67.59 -5.47 -41.50
C MET A 900 -68.78 -4.75 -40.84
N VAL A 901 -69.24 -5.23 -39.68
CA VAL A 901 -70.40 -4.64 -38.97
C VAL A 901 -70.11 -3.19 -38.55
N ASN A 902 -68.94 -2.94 -37.95
CA ASN A 902 -68.54 -1.57 -37.56
C ASN A 902 -68.29 -0.65 -38.77
N GLY A 903 -67.86 -1.21 -39.90
CA GLY A 903 -67.73 -0.49 -41.16
C GLY A 903 -69.07 -0.13 -41.81
N GLN A 904 -70.11 -0.93 -41.59
CA GLN A 904 -71.48 -0.62 -42.02
C GLN A 904 -72.13 0.47 -41.16
N LEU A 905 -71.93 0.45 -39.83
CA LEU A 905 -72.41 1.53 -38.94
C LEU A 905 -71.83 2.89 -39.35
N ARG A 906 -70.50 3.01 -39.47
CA ARG A 906 -69.84 4.28 -39.85
C ARG A 906 -70.29 4.84 -41.21
N ARG A 907 -70.79 3.99 -42.13
CA ARG A 907 -71.38 4.43 -43.41
C ARG A 907 -72.82 4.94 -43.29
N ARG A 908 -73.57 4.54 -42.26
CA ARG A 908 -74.91 5.10 -41.95
C ARG A 908 -74.76 6.43 -41.22
N ASP A 909 -73.87 6.51 -40.23
CA ASP A 909 -73.65 7.72 -39.44
C ASP A 909 -73.17 8.90 -40.31
N SER A 910 -72.33 8.61 -41.32
CA SER A 910 -71.86 9.60 -42.31
C SER A 910 -72.92 10.08 -43.31
N LEU A 911 -74.15 9.53 -43.28
CA LEU A 911 -75.28 9.92 -44.14
C LEU A 911 -76.39 10.69 -43.39
N TYR A 912 -76.16 11.03 -42.11
CA TYR A 912 -77.06 11.84 -41.29
C TYR A 912 -76.45 13.20 -40.87
N LEU A 913 -75.37 13.61 -41.54
CA LEU A 913 -74.62 14.85 -41.26
C LEU A 913 -74.37 15.69 -42.53
N TYR A 914 -75.40 15.79 -43.37
CA TYR A 914 -75.53 16.75 -44.48
C TYR A 914 -77.02 17.07 -44.71
#